data_AF-F8F0X5-F1
#
_entry.id   AF-F8F0X5-F1
#
_cell.length_a   1.000
_cell.length_b   1.000
_cell.length_c   1.000
_cell.angle_alpha   90.00
_cell.angle_beta   90.00
_cell.angle_gamma   90.00
#
_symmetry.space_group_name_H-M   'P 1'
#
loop_
_entity.id
_entity.type
_entity.pdbx_description
1 polymer ?
#
loop_
_entity_poly.entity_id
_entity_poly.type
_entity_poly.pdbx_seq_one_letter_code
_entity_poly.pdbx_strand_id
1 'polypeptide(L)'
;MSIWMMLHTLVIWPIRAIVEILFVVFQVVFDYKPGISIVFISLIINTILLPIYKVADRWQQEDRQIRDRMKKKLADIKAVFKGDERQMMVNTYYRQMGYSPFNALKASTGLLLQIPFFIGAYEFLSHTKSLQGYSFLFLANLGEPDGLLGFNLLPIIMTIINILSSLVYTRGAPLRERMQLIVMAGIFLVLLYNSPSGLVLYWTLNNLFSLGKNLANRYLKKPILALYWTITLFSLIVAIGLLVGLASLKPYYRYTLVAFFLAVPFIPLLWSRIMDFIDRSIQNVPLDRGLYYGSWLILFVLIGLFIPAQTIASSPTEFENPWSFILRTALQGFSACILLPGFIWSFSDSRHKRVLSVLSAFSAILALISFFILSGNYGTMTRGFVFDNPHLLKTNFPLWVTILAVVITIVLCIFLLNYKKLRFFKIFLGAASIAVLLSTSVELFAMNQDLHEVSQTTSSIKTNQETIFHIARDKNNTFIIFLDRAIGVAFNHALALLPDTISEFEGFVWYPKTISFGDCTILGVPSIFGGYDYTPWNINKRTEKPLVDKINESLTLLPRLYSDLGWRVAITDPSLAGLKWVPDISIFNGIPNVTARNIKGLYAKRFLEEHAYPPEPITETFDYDILFRFSLFRVVPPALRYMIYYNGGWWRDGRSNSFERSLAVFPNLYYLKDLCAIDNGPPSLNIFMNESTHEYGAFTTDYMPSRDPVLYGKADLERFGSQGDAAYAYAFLASIRALGNWIRYLKAEGVYDNSLIIIVADHGGRFHNTLFEIPSLERYNPLFLVKERGARGTLRMSDEFMTIAEVPFILSKIDPIDSKNPFTGNNLHRYTHEPLRIYEAPGSQNRHGPIGFTLTSSRAYLGGDIYSARSWGNIEK
;
A
#
# COMPACT_ATOMS: atom_id res chain seq x y z
N MET A 1 22.83 -0.32 1.33
CA MET A 1 22.23 -1.68 1.35
C MET A 1 23.32 -2.72 1.53
N SER A 2 23.16 -3.71 2.40
CA SER A 2 24.19 -4.74 2.64
C SER A 2 24.24 -5.77 1.51
N ILE A 3 25.38 -6.45 1.34
CA ILE A 3 25.53 -7.56 0.38
C ILE A 3 24.52 -8.67 0.65
N TRP A 4 24.25 -8.96 1.92
CA TRP A 4 23.28 -9.98 2.31
C TRP A 4 21.87 -9.63 1.86
N MET A 5 21.45 -8.37 2.01
CA MET A 5 20.15 -7.89 1.53
C MET A 5 20.04 -7.91 0.00
N MET A 6 21.14 -7.65 -0.72
CA MET A 6 21.17 -7.83 -2.18
C MET A 6 20.96 -9.30 -2.58
N LEU A 7 21.69 -10.22 -1.96
CA LEU A 7 21.56 -11.66 -2.24
C LEU A 7 20.17 -12.18 -1.91
N HIS A 8 19.61 -11.76 -0.77
CA HIS A 8 18.24 -12.05 -0.37
C HIS A 8 17.24 -11.58 -1.42
N THR A 9 17.34 -10.32 -1.85
CA THR A 9 16.45 -9.73 -2.87
C THR A 9 16.56 -10.45 -4.21
N LEU A 10 17.74 -10.91 -4.59
CA LEU A 10 17.96 -11.59 -5.86
C LEU A 10 17.46 -13.03 -5.87
N VAL A 11 17.52 -13.75 -4.74
CA VAL A 11 17.30 -15.19 -4.68
C VAL A 11 16.04 -15.58 -3.90
N ILE A 12 15.82 -15.00 -2.72
CA ILE A 12 14.74 -15.37 -1.79
C ILE A 12 13.47 -14.59 -2.09
N TRP A 13 13.58 -13.28 -2.26
CA TRP A 13 12.44 -12.39 -2.52
C TRP A 13 11.53 -12.83 -3.68
N PRO A 14 12.01 -13.25 -4.88
CA PRO A 14 11.09 -13.65 -5.96
C PRO A 14 10.24 -14.86 -5.56
N ILE A 15 10.79 -15.75 -4.74
CA ILE A 15 10.07 -16.93 -4.27
C ILE A 15 9.02 -16.53 -3.24
N ARG A 16 9.42 -15.73 -2.24
CA ARG A 16 8.51 -15.14 -1.26
C ARG A 16 7.35 -14.41 -1.95
N ALA A 17 7.66 -13.58 -2.94
CA ALA A 17 6.68 -12.82 -3.71
C ALA A 17 5.69 -13.73 -4.45
N ILE A 18 6.16 -14.82 -5.09
CA ILE A 18 5.27 -15.79 -5.73
C ILE A 18 4.34 -16.45 -4.71
N VAL A 19 4.86 -16.86 -3.55
CA VAL A 19 4.05 -17.48 -2.48
C VAL A 19 2.99 -16.49 -1.99
N GLU A 20 3.38 -15.25 -1.71
CA GLU A 20 2.49 -14.18 -1.25
C GLU A 20 1.40 -13.86 -2.29
N ILE A 21 1.77 -13.66 -3.56
CA ILE A 21 0.83 -13.37 -4.64
C ILE A 21 -0.20 -14.51 -4.77
N LEU A 22 0.27 -15.76 -4.82
CA LEU A 22 -0.64 -16.91 -4.90
C LEU A 22 -1.55 -16.97 -3.68
N PHE A 23 -1.01 -16.76 -2.48
CA PHE A 23 -1.80 -16.75 -1.26
C PHE A 23 -2.88 -15.67 -1.31
N VAL A 24 -2.55 -14.42 -1.66
CA VAL A 24 -3.53 -13.33 -1.72
C VAL A 24 -4.57 -13.57 -2.82
N VAL A 25 -4.16 -14.07 -3.99
CA VAL A 25 -5.09 -14.45 -5.05
C VAL A 25 -6.10 -15.46 -4.52
N PHE A 26 -5.64 -16.50 -3.80
CA PHE A 26 -6.55 -17.47 -3.22
C PHE A 26 -7.38 -16.92 -2.06
N GLN A 27 -6.86 -15.99 -1.26
CA GLN A 27 -7.67 -15.30 -0.26
C GLN A 27 -8.82 -14.54 -0.93
N VAL A 28 -8.56 -13.81 -2.01
CA VAL A 28 -9.60 -13.10 -2.77
C VAL A 28 -10.60 -14.09 -3.38
N VAL A 29 -10.12 -15.19 -3.97
CA VAL A 29 -10.98 -16.22 -4.59
C VAL A 29 -11.85 -16.94 -3.55
N PHE A 30 -11.32 -17.20 -2.35
CA PHE A 30 -11.98 -17.99 -1.31
C PHE A 30 -12.59 -17.15 -0.17
N ASP A 31 -12.83 -15.86 -0.38
CA ASP A 31 -13.45 -14.95 0.60
C ASP A 31 -12.71 -14.94 1.96
N TYR A 32 -11.38 -14.80 1.89
CA TYR A 32 -10.47 -14.68 3.03
C TYR A 32 -10.45 -15.90 3.96
N LYS A 33 -10.50 -17.11 3.39
CA LYS A 33 -10.33 -18.38 4.11
C LYS A 33 -8.87 -18.89 4.04
N PRO A 34 -7.99 -18.52 5.00
CA PRO A 34 -6.55 -18.79 4.92
C PRO A 34 -6.18 -20.27 4.80
N GLY A 35 -6.87 -21.16 5.51
CA GLY A 35 -6.54 -22.59 5.47
C GLY A 35 -6.75 -23.22 4.09
N ILE A 36 -7.80 -22.82 3.38
CA ILE A 36 -8.04 -23.27 1.99
C ILE A 36 -6.99 -22.66 1.07
N SER A 37 -6.67 -21.37 1.24
CA SER A 37 -5.60 -20.71 0.49
C SER A 37 -4.25 -21.44 0.63
N ILE A 38 -3.89 -21.85 1.86
CA ILE A 38 -2.68 -22.65 2.13
C ILE A 38 -2.68 -23.98 1.34
N VAL A 39 -3.83 -24.65 1.24
CA VAL A 39 -3.96 -25.90 0.47
C VAL A 39 -3.68 -25.66 -1.02
N PHE A 40 -4.29 -24.63 -1.60
CA PHE A 40 -4.12 -24.34 -3.03
C PHE A 40 -2.72 -23.83 -3.38
N ILE A 41 -2.08 -23.00 -2.53
CA ILE A 41 -0.69 -22.60 -2.78
C ILE A 41 0.25 -23.82 -2.79
N SER A 42 0.06 -24.76 -1.84
CA SER A 42 0.88 -25.97 -1.75
C SER A 42 0.75 -26.80 -3.02
N LEU A 43 -0.49 -27.09 -3.45
CA LEU A 43 -0.75 -27.89 -4.63
C LEU A 43 -0.18 -27.25 -5.91
N ILE A 44 -0.40 -25.95 -6.09
CA ILE A 44 -0.01 -25.25 -7.32
C ILE A 44 1.50 -25.11 -7.41
N ILE A 45 2.17 -24.70 -6.32
CA ILE A 45 3.62 -24.52 -6.38
C ILE A 45 4.31 -25.86 -6.61
N ASN A 46 3.92 -26.93 -5.90
CA ASN A 46 4.48 -28.25 -6.15
C ASN A 46 4.26 -28.71 -7.60
N THR A 47 3.09 -28.42 -8.18
CA THR A 47 2.77 -28.74 -9.57
C THR A 47 3.65 -27.97 -10.56
N ILE A 48 3.84 -26.67 -10.34
CA ILE A 48 4.71 -25.82 -11.16
C ILE A 48 6.18 -26.28 -11.10
N LEU A 49 6.63 -26.76 -9.93
CA LEU A 49 8.01 -27.24 -9.73
C LEU A 49 8.25 -28.67 -10.25
N LEU A 50 7.21 -29.42 -10.62
CA LEU A 50 7.35 -30.80 -11.12
C LEU A 50 8.34 -30.97 -12.28
N PRO A 51 8.37 -30.11 -13.32
CA PRO A 51 9.33 -30.25 -14.42
C PRO A 51 10.78 -30.10 -13.93
N ILE A 52 11.00 -29.18 -12.99
CA ILE A 52 12.32 -28.94 -12.40
C ILE A 52 12.73 -30.15 -11.55
N TYR A 53 11.82 -30.68 -10.74
CA TYR A 53 12.07 -31.91 -9.96
C TYR A 53 12.40 -33.10 -10.86
N LYS A 54 11.75 -33.27 -12.01
CA LYS A 54 12.08 -34.33 -12.97
C LYS A 54 13.50 -34.18 -13.53
N VAL A 55 13.92 -32.96 -13.85
CA VAL A 55 15.29 -32.69 -14.32
C VAL A 55 16.31 -32.97 -13.21
N ALA A 56 16.03 -32.53 -11.98
CA ALA A 56 16.87 -32.80 -10.83
C ALA A 56 16.99 -34.31 -10.54
N ASP A 57 15.86 -35.04 -10.56
CA ASP A 57 15.81 -36.50 -10.37
C ASP A 57 16.64 -37.22 -11.44
N ARG A 58 16.56 -36.78 -12.71
CA ARG A 58 17.38 -37.33 -13.80
C ARG A 58 18.87 -37.11 -13.56
N TRP A 59 19.28 -35.90 -13.18
CA TRP A 59 20.69 -35.61 -12.88
C TRP A 59 21.22 -36.42 -11.69
N GLN A 60 20.38 -36.64 -10.67
CA GLN A 60 20.73 -37.49 -9.55
C GLN A 60 20.87 -38.96 -9.96
N GLN A 61 20.00 -39.47 -10.85
CA GLN A 61 20.12 -40.82 -11.39
C GLN A 61 21.38 -41.00 -12.25
N GLU A 62 21.70 -40.04 -13.12
CA GLU A 62 22.93 -40.03 -13.93
C GLU A 62 24.18 -40.09 -13.03
N ASP A 63 24.22 -39.28 -11.99
CA ASP A 63 25.31 -39.25 -11.02
C ASP A 63 25.40 -40.55 -10.19
N ARG A 64 24.26 -41.13 -9.77
CA ARG A 64 24.24 -42.47 -9.14
C ARG A 64 24.83 -43.54 -10.07
N GLN A 65 24.42 -43.59 -11.33
CA GLN A 65 24.94 -44.55 -12.31
C GLN A 65 26.45 -44.40 -12.55
N ILE A 66 26.97 -43.17 -12.56
CA ILE A 66 28.40 -42.92 -12.71
C ILE A 66 29.14 -43.37 -11.44
N ARG A 67 28.64 -43.05 -10.24
CA ARG A 67 29.22 -43.51 -8.97
C ARG A 67 29.23 -45.03 -8.83
N ASP A 68 28.15 -45.70 -9.22
CA ASP A 68 28.05 -47.15 -9.15
C ASP A 68 29.05 -47.83 -10.08
N ARG A 69 29.26 -47.30 -11.29
CA ARG A 69 30.30 -47.77 -12.22
C ARG A 69 31.72 -47.59 -11.64
N MET A 70 31.97 -46.50 -10.94
CA MET A 70 33.27 -46.21 -10.33
C MET A 70 33.54 -46.99 -9.03
N LYS A 71 32.50 -47.46 -8.35
CA LYS A 71 32.56 -47.97 -6.97
C LYS A 71 33.61 -49.06 -6.76
N LYS A 72 33.66 -50.05 -7.65
CA LYS A 72 34.58 -51.19 -7.56
C LYS A 72 36.04 -50.73 -7.71
N LYS A 73 36.36 -50.02 -8.80
CA LYS A 73 37.73 -49.56 -9.07
C LYS A 73 38.24 -48.57 -8.03
N LEU A 74 37.36 -47.71 -7.49
CA LEU A 74 37.70 -46.82 -6.38
C LEU A 74 38.01 -47.60 -5.09
N ALA A 75 37.34 -48.74 -4.85
CA ALA A 75 37.67 -49.60 -3.72
C ALA A 75 39.04 -50.26 -3.92
N ASP A 76 39.34 -50.76 -5.12
CA ASP A 76 40.64 -51.35 -5.47
C ASP A 76 41.78 -50.33 -5.30
N ILE A 77 41.60 -49.11 -5.83
CA ILE A 77 42.59 -48.02 -5.68
C ILE A 77 42.83 -47.70 -4.20
N LYS A 78 41.76 -47.66 -3.39
CA LYS A 78 41.87 -47.36 -1.96
C LYS A 78 42.52 -48.48 -1.15
N ALA A 79 42.42 -49.73 -1.60
CA ALA A 79 43.03 -50.88 -0.97
C ALA A 79 44.53 -50.98 -1.29
N VAL A 80 44.92 -50.63 -2.52
CA VAL A 80 46.30 -50.76 -3.01
C VAL A 80 47.17 -49.53 -2.68
N PHE A 81 46.65 -48.32 -2.89
CA PHE A 81 47.43 -47.08 -2.76
C PHE A 81 47.13 -46.34 -1.45
N LYS A 82 48.15 -45.66 -0.88
CA LYS A 82 48.04 -44.87 0.37
C LYS A 82 48.59 -43.45 0.17
N GLY A 83 48.26 -42.53 1.09
CA GLY A 83 48.76 -41.15 1.08
C GLY A 83 48.41 -40.37 -0.20
N ASP A 84 49.35 -39.55 -0.67
CA ASP A 84 49.18 -38.68 -1.84
C ASP A 84 48.99 -39.46 -3.14
N GLU A 85 49.61 -40.62 -3.27
CA GLU A 85 49.48 -41.51 -4.43
C GLU A 85 48.03 -41.99 -4.59
N ARG A 86 47.36 -42.34 -3.48
CA ARG A 86 45.93 -42.67 -3.49
C ARG A 86 45.10 -41.51 -4.03
N GLN A 87 45.39 -40.30 -3.58
CA GLN A 87 44.63 -39.11 -3.98
C GLN A 87 44.84 -38.79 -5.46
N MET A 88 46.07 -38.91 -5.96
CA MET A 88 46.41 -38.73 -7.37
C MET A 88 45.71 -39.78 -8.24
N MET A 89 45.73 -41.06 -7.85
CA MET A 89 45.08 -42.14 -8.58
C MET A 89 43.55 -42.00 -8.59
N VAL A 90 42.94 -41.59 -7.47
CA VAL A 90 41.51 -41.29 -7.38
C VAL A 90 41.13 -40.10 -8.29
N ASN A 91 41.91 -39.02 -8.28
CA ASN A 91 41.66 -37.85 -9.11
C ASN A 91 41.82 -38.16 -10.61
N THR A 92 42.83 -38.94 -10.98
CA THR A 92 43.03 -39.40 -12.36
C THR A 92 41.86 -40.26 -12.82
N TYR A 93 41.39 -41.18 -11.96
CA TYR A 93 40.24 -42.02 -12.29
C TYR A 93 38.94 -41.20 -12.42
N TYR A 94 38.72 -40.20 -11.56
CA TYR A 94 37.61 -39.27 -11.74
C TYR A 94 37.67 -38.51 -13.06
N ARG A 95 38.86 -38.04 -13.47
CA ARG A 95 39.06 -37.39 -14.78
C ARG A 95 38.76 -38.32 -15.95
N GLN A 96 39.23 -39.57 -15.90
CA GLN A 96 38.95 -40.59 -16.91
C GLN A 96 37.46 -40.87 -17.07
N MET A 97 36.71 -40.81 -15.96
CA MET A 97 35.26 -41.04 -15.94
C MET A 97 34.44 -39.76 -16.21
N GLY A 98 35.10 -38.63 -16.51
CA GLY A 98 34.42 -37.34 -16.70
C GLY A 98 33.69 -36.83 -15.45
N TYR A 99 34.10 -37.29 -14.26
CA TYR A 99 33.48 -36.93 -12.98
C TYR A 99 34.16 -35.73 -12.33
N SER A 100 33.37 -34.72 -11.96
CA SER A 100 33.85 -33.53 -11.27
C SER A 100 32.97 -33.20 -10.05
N PRO A 101 33.44 -32.37 -9.10
CA PRO A 101 32.62 -31.87 -8.00
C PRO A 101 31.34 -31.15 -8.47
N PHE A 102 31.36 -30.55 -9.67
CA PHE A 102 30.19 -29.94 -10.28
C PHE A 102 29.07 -30.96 -10.56
N ASN A 103 29.41 -32.20 -10.92
CA ASN A 103 28.41 -33.26 -11.12
C ASN A 103 27.72 -33.63 -9.80
N ALA A 104 28.46 -33.66 -8.70
CA ALA A 104 27.90 -33.90 -7.36
C ALA A 104 27.00 -32.75 -6.90
N LEU A 105 27.40 -31.49 -7.17
CA LEU A 105 26.55 -30.31 -6.91
C LEU A 105 25.28 -30.33 -7.77
N LYS A 106 25.42 -30.63 -9.06
CA LYS A 106 24.32 -30.78 -10.01
C LYS A 106 23.35 -31.89 -9.58
N ALA A 107 23.85 -33.00 -9.07
CA ALA A 107 23.03 -34.07 -8.50
C ALA A 107 22.33 -33.67 -7.18
N SER A 108 22.87 -32.70 -6.46
CA SER A 108 22.29 -32.14 -5.24
C SER A 108 21.31 -30.98 -5.50
N THR A 109 21.09 -30.61 -6.77
CA THR A 109 20.21 -29.48 -7.16
C THR A 109 18.80 -29.62 -6.59
N GLY A 110 18.27 -30.85 -6.47
CA GLY A 110 16.95 -31.07 -5.88
C GLY A 110 16.86 -30.59 -4.43
N LEU A 111 17.90 -30.83 -3.62
CA LEU A 111 17.99 -30.36 -2.24
C LEU A 111 18.27 -28.86 -2.19
N LEU A 112 19.19 -28.38 -3.03
CA LEU A 112 19.58 -26.97 -3.07
C LEU A 112 18.41 -26.06 -3.49
N LEU A 113 17.49 -26.54 -4.34
CA LEU A 113 16.29 -25.80 -4.73
C LEU A 113 15.29 -25.64 -3.59
N GLN A 114 15.24 -26.60 -2.66
CA GLN A 114 14.29 -26.56 -1.53
C GLN A 114 14.65 -25.48 -0.50
N ILE A 115 15.94 -25.16 -0.32
CA ILE A 115 16.38 -24.22 0.72
C ILE A 115 15.86 -22.79 0.46
N PRO A 116 16.10 -22.15 -0.70
CA PRO A 116 15.54 -20.83 -0.99
C PRO A 116 14.01 -20.79 -0.94
N PHE A 117 13.39 -21.89 -1.37
CA PHE A 117 11.95 -22.01 -1.39
C PHE A 117 11.34 -22.12 0.00
N PHE A 118 11.98 -22.89 0.87
CA PHE A 118 11.64 -22.95 2.28
C PHE A 118 11.78 -21.58 2.94
N ILE A 119 12.91 -20.91 2.77
CA ILE A 119 13.16 -19.59 3.37
C ILE A 119 12.08 -18.59 2.92
N GLY A 120 11.79 -18.51 1.61
CA GLY A 120 10.77 -17.58 1.10
C GLY A 120 9.36 -17.86 1.62
N ALA A 121 8.97 -19.14 1.73
CA ALA A 121 7.68 -19.52 2.30
C ALA A 121 7.63 -19.33 3.82
N TYR A 122 8.73 -19.60 4.53
CA TYR A 122 8.88 -19.39 5.97
C TYR A 122 8.75 -17.91 6.31
N GLU A 123 9.48 -17.04 5.61
CA GLU A 123 9.43 -15.59 5.79
C GLU A 123 8.02 -15.04 5.63
N PHE A 124 7.28 -15.53 4.65
CA PHE A 124 5.90 -15.11 4.43
C PHE A 124 4.93 -15.71 5.46
N LEU A 125 4.83 -17.04 5.52
CA LEU A 125 3.80 -17.73 6.30
C LEU A 125 4.00 -17.63 7.81
N SER A 126 5.21 -17.34 8.30
CA SER A 126 5.45 -17.15 9.74
C SER A 126 5.05 -15.77 10.24
N HIS A 127 4.95 -14.77 9.36
CA HIS A 127 4.76 -13.36 9.73
C HIS A 127 3.47 -12.74 9.18
N THR A 128 2.70 -13.52 8.43
CA THR A 128 1.42 -13.09 7.84
C THR A 128 0.34 -13.00 8.93
N LYS A 129 -0.19 -11.80 9.15
CA LYS A 129 -1.33 -11.52 10.04
C LYS A 129 -2.65 -12.15 9.56
N SER A 130 -2.79 -12.47 8.29
CA SER A 130 -3.93 -13.15 7.65
C SER A 130 -4.17 -14.55 8.19
N LEU A 131 -3.20 -15.12 8.91
CA LEU A 131 -3.36 -16.40 9.60
C LEU A 131 -3.76 -16.23 11.07
N GLN A 132 -3.53 -15.06 11.66
CA GLN A 132 -3.77 -14.81 13.09
C GLN A 132 -5.28 -14.84 13.40
N GLY A 133 -5.66 -15.68 14.36
CA GLY A 133 -7.04 -15.79 14.83
C GLY A 133 -7.97 -16.62 13.93
N TYR A 134 -7.46 -17.20 12.85
CA TYR A 134 -8.25 -18.06 11.95
C TYR A 134 -8.03 -19.54 12.26
N SER A 135 -9.12 -20.29 12.42
CA SER A 135 -9.11 -21.74 12.57
C SER A 135 -9.20 -22.47 11.22
N PHE A 136 -8.70 -23.70 11.15
CA PHE A 136 -8.87 -24.56 9.98
C PHE A 136 -8.81 -26.04 10.35
N LEU A 137 -9.84 -26.79 9.98
CA LEU A 137 -10.02 -28.20 10.37
C LEU A 137 -9.91 -28.35 11.90
N PHE A 138 -8.96 -29.14 12.37
CA PHE A 138 -8.69 -29.37 13.79
C PHE A 138 -7.75 -28.31 14.40
N LEU A 139 -7.20 -27.38 13.61
CA LEU A 139 -6.30 -26.32 14.09
C LEU A 139 -7.11 -25.13 14.58
N ALA A 140 -6.91 -24.75 15.84
CA ALA A 140 -7.63 -23.64 16.47
C ALA A 140 -7.17 -22.26 15.96
N ASN A 141 -5.88 -22.10 15.67
CA ASN A 141 -5.30 -20.85 15.17
C ASN A 141 -4.12 -21.13 14.23
N LEU A 142 -4.21 -20.66 12.99
CA LEU A 142 -3.18 -20.83 11.96
C LEU A 142 -1.93 -19.96 12.20
N GLY A 143 -2.06 -18.87 12.96
CA GLY A 143 -0.98 -17.95 13.30
C GLY A 143 -0.15 -18.36 14.51
N GLU A 144 -0.59 -19.36 15.27
CA GLU A 144 0.06 -19.86 16.49
C GLU A 144 0.51 -21.32 16.32
N PRO A 145 1.41 -21.84 17.17
CA PRO A 145 1.72 -23.27 17.24
C PRO A 145 0.45 -24.13 17.45
N ASP A 146 0.43 -25.37 16.96
CA ASP A 146 -0.81 -26.15 16.88
C ASP A 146 -1.40 -26.59 18.22
N GLY A 147 -0.57 -26.89 19.22
CA GLY A 147 -1.00 -27.18 20.60
C GLY A 147 -2.02 -28.32 20.80
N LEU A 148 -2.25 -29.19 19.81
CA LEU A 148 -3.43 -30.08 19.74
C LEU A 148 -3.59 -31.06 20.92
N LEU A 149 -2.49 -31.44 21.58
CA LEU A 149 -2.48 -32.39 22.72
C LEU A 149 -1.64 -31.88 23.91
N GLY A 150 -1.55 -30.57 24.09
CA GLY A 150 -0.61 -29.95 25.05
C GLY A 150 0.84 -29.92 24.57
N PHE A 151 1.10 -30.39 23.34
CA PHE A 151 2.33 -30.25 22.59
C PHE A 151 2.02 -30.12 21.09
N ASN A 152 3.02 -29.71 20.30
CA ASN A 152 2.86 -29.49 18.86
C ASN A 152 2.91 -30.82 18.09
N LEU A 153 1.74 -31.36 17.74
CA LEU A 153 1.60 -32.67 17.10
C LEU A 153 1.83 -32.59 15.59
N LEU A 154 1.44 -31.48 14.96
CA LEU A 154 1.48 -31.34 13.50
C LEU A 154 2.92 -31.43 12.93
N PRO A 155 3.95 -30.81 13.52
CA PRO A 155 5.34 -30.99 13.08
C PRO A 155 5.83 -32.44 13.16
N ILE A 156 5.35 -33.23 14.13
CA ILE A 156 5.70 -34.65 14.28
C ILE A 156 5.07 -35.45 13.12
N ILE A 157 3.79 -35.24 12.85
CA ILE A 157 3.08 -35.87 11.72
C ILE A 157 3.76 -35.50 10.39
N MET A 158 4.05 -34.22 10.19
CA MET A 158 4.79 -33.71 9.03
C MET A 158 6.11 -34.47 8.84
N THR A 159 6.87 -34.69 9.91
CA THR A 159 8.17 -35.36 9.91
C THR A 159 8.02 -36.85 9.58
N ILE A 160 7.02 -37.53 10.15
CA ILE A 160 6.71 -38.94 9.84
C ILE A 160 6.39 -39.09 8.34
N ILE A 161 5.55 -38.20 7.78
CA ILE A 161 5.22 -38.22 6.34
C ILE A 161 6.48 -38.03 5.49
N ASN A 162 7.37 -37.10 5.88
CA ASN A 162 8.63 -36.86 5.17
C ASN A 162 9.55 -38.09 5.20
N ILE A 163 9.68 -38.74 6.37
CA ILE A 163 10.45 -39.98 6.51
C ILE A 163 9.87 -41.07 5.62
N LEU A 164 8.54 -41.30 5.66
CA LEU A 164 7.89 -42.28 4.79
C LEU A 164 8.15 -42.00 3.31
N SER A 165 8.04 -40.74 2.88
CA SER A 165 8.35 -40.32 1.51
C SER A 165 9.81 -40.63 1.15
N SER A 166 10.74 -40.29 2.04
CA SER A 166 12.18 -40.53 1.88
C SER A 166 12.52 -42.02 1.78
N LEU A 167 11.84 -42.87 2.56
CA LEU A 167 12.00 -44.32 2.51
C LEU A 167 11.53 -44.92 1.18
N VAL A 168 10.40 -44.43 0.64
CA VAL A 168 9.91 -44.86 -0.68
C VAL A 168 10.86 -44.42 -1.79
N TYR A 169 11.37 -43.19 -1.71
CA TYR A 169 12.28 -42.59 -2.69
C TYR A 169 13.67 -43.26 -2.71
N THR A 170 14.24 -43.55 -1.55
CA THR A 170 15.61 -44.09 -1.41
C THR A 170 15.68 -45.61 -1.35
N ARG A 171 14.56 -46.34 -1.52
CA ARG A 171 14.60 -47.80 -1.46
C ARG A 171 15.39 -48.39 -2.64
N GLY A 172 16.56 -48.93 -2.32
CA GLY A 172 17.59 -49.41 -3.26
C GLY A 172 18.87 -48.56 -3.26
N ALA A 173 18.90 -47.42 -2.56
CA ALA A 173 20.04 -46.51 -2.46
C ALA A 173 20.97 -46.85 -1.28
N PRO A 174 22.21 -46.34 -1.27
CA PRO A 174 23.15 -46.52 -0.16
C PRO A 174 22.61 -45.97 1.18
N LEU A 175 22.98 -46.62 2.28
CA LEU A 175 22.57 -46.21 3.64
C LEU A 175 22.83 -44.72 3.93
N ARG A 176 23.97 -44.19 3.46
CA ARG A 176 24.36 -42.79 3.65
C ARG A 176 23.32 -41.80 3.08
N GLU A 177 22.79 -42.08 1.89
CA GLU A 177 21.81 -41.21 1.24
C GLU A 177 20.47 -41.24 1.97
N ARG A 178 20.05 -42.44 2.43
CA ARG A 178 18.86 -42.59 3.26
C ARG A 178 18.99 -41.87 4.60
N MET A 179 20.14 -42.00 5.27
CA MET A 179 20.40 -41.34 6.55
C MET A 179 20.45 -39.82 6.41
N GLN A 180 21.01 -39.29 5.32
CA GLN A 180 21.02 -37.85 5.05
C GLN A 180 19.60 -37.26 5.00
N LEU A 181 18.65 -37.91 4.34
CA LEU A 181 17.26 -37.44 4.28
C LEU A 181 16.54 -37.53 5.64
N ILE A 182 16.81 -38.59 6.42
CA ILE A 182 16.23 -38.75 7.77
C ILE A 182 16.77 -37.67 8.72
N VAL A 183 18.08 -37.41 8.70
CA VAL A 183 18.69 -36.34 9.50
C VAL A 183 18.11 -34.99 9.11
N MET A 184 17.95 -34.72 7.81
CA MET A 184 17.31 -33.49 7.34
C MET A 184 15.87 -33.36 7.86
N ALA A 185 15.08 -34.44 7.85
CA ALA A 185 13.72 -34.42 8.40
C ALA A 185 13.72 -34.10 9.91
N GLY A 186 14.70 -34.61 10.66
CA GLY A 186 14.89 -34.26 12.08
C GLY A 186 15.26 -32.78 12.31
N ILE A 187 16.12 -32.21 11.46
CA ILE A 187 16.44 -30.77 11.51
C ILE A 187 15.18 -29.93 11.28
N PHE A 188 14.38 -30.28 10.27
CA PHE A 188 13.10 -29.60 9.99
C PHE A 188 12.10 -29.72 11.13
N LEU A 189 12.07 -30.86 11.84
CA LEU A 189 11.22 -31.01 13.04
C LEU A 189 11.60 -29.98 14.10
N VAL A 190 12.88 -29.89 14.46
CA VAL A 190 13.35 -28.94 15.48
C VAL A 190 13.07 -27.50 15.05
N LEU A 191 13.34 -27.19 13.79
CA LEU A 191 13.16 -25.85 13.25
C LEU A 191 11.69 -25.42 13.20
N LEU A 192 10.77 -26.33 12.85
CA LEU A 192 9.34 -26.03 12.69
C LEU A 192 8.49 -26.36 13.93
N TYR A 193 9.09 -26.86 15.01
CA TYR A 193 8.35 -27.34 16.18
C TYR A 193 7.49 -26.24 16.82
N ASN A 194 8.01 -25.02 16.93
CA ASN A 194 7.32 -23.86 17.51
C ASN A 194 6.84 -22.86 16.45
N SER A 195 6.80 -23.26 15.19
CA SER A 195 6.33 -22.38 14.12
C SER A 195 4.79 -22.32 14.07
N PRO A 196 4.21 -21.25 13.49
CA PRO A 196 2.77 -21.15 13.25
C PRO A 196 2.21 -22.37 12.51
N SER A 197 1.07 -22.89 12.98
CA SER A 197 0.48 -24.11 12.46
C SER A 197 0.10 -24.02 10.98
N GLY A 198 -0.15 -22.81 10.44
CA GLY A 198 -0.35 -22.58 9.02
C GLY A 198 0.89 -22.83 8.15
N LEU A 199 2.08 -22.46 8.61
CA LEU A 199 3.34 -22.81 7.94
C LEU A 199 3.58 -24.33 8.00
N VAL A 200 3.35 -24.94 9.16
CA VAL A 200 3.54 -26.40 9.33
C VAL A 200 2.54 -27.17 8.47
N LEU A 201 1.29 -26.70 8.36
CA LEU A 201 0.26 -27.26 7.48
C LEU A 201 0.72 -27.21 6.01
N TYR A 202 1.20 -26.06 5.55
CA TYR A 202 1.74 -25.90 4.21
C TYR A 202 2.84 -26.93 3.89
N TRP A 203 3.77 -27.13 4.83
CA TRP A 203 4.86 -28.08 4.68
C TRP A 203 4.41 -29.54 4.79
N THR A 204 3.41 -29.82 5.61
CA THR A 204 2.76 -31.13 5.71
C THR A 204 2.14 -31.52 4.37
N LEU A 205 1.43 -30.59 3.72
CA LEU A 205 0.84 -30.81 2.40
C LEU A 205 1.90 -31.01 1.31
N ASN A 206 3.02 -30.30 1.37
CA ASN A 206 4.15 -30.51 0.46
C ASN A 206 4.78 -31.90 0.63
N ASN A 207 4.94 -32.36 1.88
CA ASN A 207 5.45 -33.70 2.16
C ASN A 207 4.47 -34.78 1.71
N LEU A 208 3.16 -34.55 1.86
CA LEU A 208 2.12 -35.45 1.38
C LEU A 208 2.13 -35.54 -0.15
N PHE A 209 2.27 -34.40 -0.85
CA PHE A 209 2.44 -34.37 -2.30
C PHE A 209 3.68 -35.15 -2.74
N SER A 210 4.81 -34.97 -2.04
CA SER A 210 6.06 -35.70 -2.29
C SER A 210 5.89 -37.20 -2.10
N LEU A 211 5.24 -37.64 -1.01
CA LEU A 211 4.93 -39.04 -0.75
C LEU A 211 4.06 -39.63 -1.86
N GLY A 212 2.99 -38.95 -2.24
CA GLY A 212 2.09 -39.35 -3.33
C GLY A 212 2.83 -39.50 -4.66
N LYS A 213 3.67 -38.53 -5.01
CA LYS A 213 4.54 -38.58 -6.20
C LYS A 213 5.45 -39.81 -6.18
N ASN A 214 6.12 -40.05 -5.05
CA ASN A 214 7.09 -41.14 -4.91
C ASN A 214 6.42 -42.52 -4.96
N LEU A 215 5.26 -42.68 -4.32
CA LEU A 215 4.45 -43.89 -4.40
C LEU A 215 3.97 -44.15 -5.82
N ALA A 216 3.43 -43.13 -6.50
CA ALA A 216 2.95 -43.23 -7.87
C ALA A 216 4.07 -43.66 -8.83
N ASN A 217 5.22 -42.98 -8.78
CA ASN A 217 6.36 -43.30 -9.65
C ASN A 217 6.92 -44.72 -9.43
N ARG A 218 6.77 -45.28 -8.23
CA ARG A 218 7.33 -46.59 -7.89
C ARG A 218 6.38 -47.74 -8.19
N TYR A 219 5.10 -47.60 -7.89
CA TYR A 219 4.14 -48.71 -7.91
C TYR A 219 3.20 -48.69 -9.11
N LEU A 220 3.02 -47.54 -9.79
CA LEU A 220 2.09 -47.42 -10.89
C LEU A 220 2.84 -47.50 -12.23
N LYS A 221 2.39 -48.40 -13.12
CA LYS A 221 2.94 -48.50 -14.49
C LYS A 221 2.65 -47.25 -15.33
N LYS A 222 1.53 -46.58 -15.08
CA LYS A 222 1.10 -45.32 -15.72
C LYS A 222 0.73 -44.29 -14.65
N PRO A 223 1.71 -43.71 -13.94
CA PRO A 223 1.46 -42.85 -12.78
C PRO A 223 0.66 -41.59 -13.13
N ILE A 224 0.88 -41.05 -14.33
CA ILE A 224 0.15 -39.87 -14.85
C ILE A 224 -1.33 -40.19 -15.07
N LEU A 225 -1.65 -41.38 -15.58
CA LEU A 225 -3.02 -41.80 -15.85
C LEU A 225 -3.77 -42.06 -14.53
N ALA A 226 -3.11 -42.70 -13.57
CA ALA A 226 -3.70 -42.92 -12.24
C ALA A 226 -3.92 -41.59 -11.50
N LEU A 227 -2.95 -40.66 -11.57
CA LEU A 227 -3.08 -39.32 -11.01
C LEU A 227 -4.29 -38.59 -11.60
N TYR A 228 -4.48 -38.66 -12.92
CA TYR A 228 -5.65 -38.09 -13.59
C TYR A 228 -6.97 -38.66 -13.06
N TRP A 229 -7.09 -39.98 -12.92
CA TRP A 229 -8.31 -40.60 -12.38
C TRP A 229 -8.55 -40.24 -10.92
N THR A 230 -7.50 -40.16 -10.09
CA THR A 230 -7.64 -39.72 -8.70
C THR A 230 -8.08 -38.26 -8.59
N ILE A 231 -7.52 -37.36 -9.40
CA ILE A 231 -7.93 -35.95 -9.45
C ILE A 231 -9.37 -35.84 -9.94
N THR A 232 -9.73 -36.60 -10.97
CA THR A 232 -11.10 -36.64 -11.51
C THR A 232 -12.11 -37.08 -10.46
N LEU A 233 -11.82 -38.20 -9.76
CA LEU A 233 -12.68 -38.71 -8.70
C LEU A 233 -12.80 -37.73 -7.53
N PHE A 234 -11.68 -37.17 -7.07
CA PHE A 234 -11.67 -36.17 -6.00
C PHE A 234 -12.47 -34.92 -6.39
N SER A 235 -12.27 -34.42 -7.61
CA SER A 235 -12.97 -33.26 -8.14
C SER A 235 -14.49 -33.49 -8.18
N LEU A 236 -14.93 -34.67 -8.62
CA LEU A 236 -16.34 -35.04 -8.62
C LEU A 236 -16.92 -35.15 -7.20
N ILE A 237 -16.18 -35.75 -6.25
CA ILE A 237 -16.59 -35.84 -4.84
C ILE A 237 -16.73 -34.45 -4.23
N VAL A 238 -15.78 -33.54 -4.48
CA VAL A 238 -15.85 -32.16 -3.98
C VAL A 238 -17.02 -31.40 -4.62
N ALA A 239 -17.23 -31.53 -5.93
CA ALA A 239 -18.38 -30.93 -6.60
C ALA A 239 -19.70 -31.43 -6.01
N ILE A 240 -19.84 -32.72 -5.76
CA ILE A 240 -21.03 -33.33 -5.13
C ILE A 240 -21.19 -32.84 -3.70
N GLY A 241 -20.13 -32.84 -2.89
CA GLY A 241 -20.19 -32.36 -1.50
C GLY A 241 -20.58 -30.89 -1.39
N LEU A 242 -20.08 -30.06 -2.31
CA LEU A 242 -20.50 -28.67 -2.46
C LEU A 242 -21.96 -28.58 -2.90
N LEU A 243 -22.43 -29.40 -3.85
CA LEU A 243 -23.83 -29.44 -4.27
C LEU A 243 -24.79 -29.93 -3.20
N VAL A 244 -24.36 -30.78 -2.27
CA VAL A 244 -25.19 -31.30 -1.16
C VAL A 244 -25.12 -30.41 0.09
N GLY A 245 -24.25 -29.39 0.10
CA GLY A 245 -24.23 -28.37 1.16
C GLY A 245 -23.35 -28.74 2.36
N LEU A 246 -22.38 -29.64 2.17
CA LEU A 246 -21.39 -29.99 3.21
C LEU A 246 -20.47 -28.82 3.58
N ALA A 247 -20.46 -27.73 2.80
CA ALA A 247 -19.74 -26.50 3.09
C ALA A 247 -20.69 -25.28 3.07
N SER A 248 -20.62 -24.47 4.13
CA SER A 248 -21.38 -23.21 4.23
C SER A 248 -20.71 -22.10 3.39
N LEU A 249 -21.02 -22.07 2.10
CA LEU A 249 -20.57 -21.04 1.15
C LEU A 249 -21.75 -20.23 0.62
N LYS A 250 -21.52 -18.94 0.32
CA LYS A 250 -22.53 -18.11 -0.37
C LYS A 250 -22.87 -18.74 -1.75
N PRO A 251 -24.11 -18.60 -2.25
CA PRO A 251 -24.58 -19.33 -3.44
C PRO A 251 -23.69 -19.19 -4.67
N TYR A 252 -23.22 -17.98 -4.99
CA TYR A 252 -22.38 -17.77 -6.19
C TYR A 252 -21.04 -18.52 -6.12
N TYR A 253 -20.38 -18.58 -4.95
CA TYR A 253 -19.14 -19.34 -4.77
C TYR A 253 -19.36 -20.83 -4.89
N ARG A 254 -20.45 -21.33 -4.30
CA ARG A 254 -20.82 -22.74 -4.36
C ARG A 254 -20.94 -23.19 -5.82
N TYR A 255 -21.72 -22.48 -6.62
CA TYR A 255 -21.91 -22.83 -8.03
C TYR A 255 -20.65 -22.63 -8.89
N THR A 256 -19.87 -21.59 -8.63
CA THR A 256 -18.59 -21.36 -9.34
C THR A 256 -17.58 -22.48 -9.08
N LEU A 257 -17.45 -22.91 -7.82
CA LEU A 257 -16.55 -24.01 -7.45
C LEU A 257 -17.04 -25.35 -7.99
N VAL A 258 -18.34 -25.60 -7.95
CA VAL A 258 -18.93 -26.78 -8.60
C VAL A 258 -18.60 -26.79 -10.09
N ALA A 259 -18.80 -25.68 -10.81
CA ALA A 259 -18.46 -25.58 -12.22
C ALA A 259 -16.96 -25.81 -12.49
N PHE A 260 -16.09 -25.23 -11.65
CA PHE A 260 -14.64 -25.44 -11.72
C PHE A 260 -14.28 -26.93 -11.55
N PHE A 261 -14.74 -27.58 -10.49
CA PHE A 261 -14.44 -28.98 -10.22
C PHE A 261 -15.12 -29.94 -11.22
N LEU A 262 -16.24 -29.57 -11.84
CA LEU A 262 -16.79 -30.31 -12.97
C LEU A 262 -15.97 -30.15 -14.26
N ALA A 263 -15.22 -29.06 -14.42
CA ALA A 263 -14.36 -28.82 -15.58
C ALA A 263 -13.00 -29.55 -15.48
N VAL A 264 -12.50 -29.83 -14.28
CA VAL A 264 -11.20 -30.49 -14.04
C VAL A 264 -10.98 -31.79 -14.83
N PRO A 265 -11.95 -32.72 -14.92
CA PRO A 265 -11.78 -33.95 -15.70
C PRO A 265 -11.52 -33.70 -17.19
N PHE A 266 -12.01 -32.58 -17.73
CA PHE A 266 -11.85 -32.25 -19.15
C PHE A 266 -10.51 -31.56 -19.46
N ILE A 267 -9.77 -31.14 -18.44
CA ILE A 267 -8.51 -30.39 -18.61
C ILE A 267 -7.50 -31.15 -19.48
N PRO A 268 -7.21 -32.45 -19.29
CA PRO A 268 -6.21 -33.12 -20.12
C PRO A 268 -6.62 -33.30 -21.58
N LEU A 269 -7.94 -33.41 -21.82
CA LEU A 269 -8.51 -33.59 -23.16
C LEU A 269 -8.51 -32.26 -23.94
N LEU A 270 -8.76 -31.15 -23.25
CA LEU A 270 -8.52 -29.82 -23.80
C LEU A 270 -7.02 -29.52 -23.93
N TRP A 271 -6.21 -29.92 -22.96
CA TRP A 271 -4.77 -29.62 -22.91
C TRP A 271 -4.02 -30.23 -24.08
N SER A 272 -4.30 -31.48 -24.46
CA SER A 272 -3.67 -32.08 -25.64
C SER A 272 -4.01 -31.29 -26.91
N ARG A 273 -5.29 -30.95 -27.11
CA ARG A 273 -5.75 -30.17 -28.27
C ARG A 273 -5.15 -28.76 -28.30
N ILE A 274 -5.07 -28.10 -27.14
CA ILE A 274 -4.45 -26.77 -26.99
C ILE A 274 -2.96 -26.86 -27.30
N MET A 275 -2.25 -27.85 -26.75
CA MET A 275 -0.83 -28.01 -27.00
C MET A 275 -0.53 -28.41 -28.45
N ASP A 276 -1.38 -29.23 -29.09
CA ASP A 276 -1.26 -29.56 -30.52
C ASP A 276 -1.52 -28.34 -31.40
N PHE A 277 -2.44 -27.46 -31.00
CA PHE A 277 -2.65 -26.18 -31.67
C PHE A 277 -1.44 -25.26 -31.51
N ILE A 278 -0.99 -25.05 -30.26
CA ILE A 278 0.19 -24.23 -29.95
C ILE A 278 1.40 -24.75 -30.72
N ASP A 279 1.67 -26.05 -30.68
CA ASP A 279 2.81 -26.67 -31.36
C ASP A 279 2.77 -26.39 -32.86
N ARG A 280 1.63 -26.58 -33.51
CA ARG A 280 1.45 -26.23 -34.94
C ARG A 280 1.68 -24.75 -35.20
N SER A 281 1.19 -23.87 -34.32
CA SER A 281 1.35 -22.43 -34.46
C SER A 281 2.79 -21.95 -34.24
N ILE A 282 3.57 -22.61 -33.38
CA ILE A 282 4.95 -22.21 -33.04
C ILE A 282 6.03 -23.04 -33.75
N GLN A 283 5.67 -24.10 -34.48
CA GLN A 283 6.63 -25.01 -35.11
C GLN A 283 7.62 -24.26 -36.02
N ASN A 284 7.14 -23.21 -36.69
CA ASN A 284 7.90 -22.37 -37.61
C ASN A 284 8.57 -21.17 -36.94
N VAL A 285 8.38 -20.97 -35.63
CA VAL A 285 9.01 -19.88 -34.88
C VAL A 285 10.47 -20.25 -34.62
N PRO A 286 11.44 -19.42 -35.04
CA PRO A 286 12.84 -19.68 -34.76
C PRO A 286 13.11 -19.61 -33.26
N LEU A 287 13.97 -20.50 -32.78
CA LEU A 287 14.46 -20.46 -31.40
C LEU A 287 15.41 -19.27 -31.24
N ASP A 288 14.87 -18.10 -30.90
CA ASP A 288 15.62 -16.85 -30.78
C ASP A 288 15.78 -16.42 -29.32
N ARG A 289 17.02 -16.46 -28.83
CA ARG A 289 17.37 -16.01 -27.46
C ARG A 289 17.23 -14.49 -27.32
N GLY A 290 17.53 -13.73 -28.36
CA GLY A 290 17.42 -12.27 -28.35
C GLY A 290 15.97 -11.80 -28.21
N LEU A 291 15.01 -12.51 -28.81
CA LEU A 291 13.59 -12.24 -28.60
C LEU A 291 13.20 -12.44 -27.12
N TYR A 292 13.61 -13.57 -26.53
CA TYR A 292 13.28 -13.90 -25.14
C TYR A 292 13.88 -12.89 -24.15
N TYR A 293 15.21 -12.74 -24.17
CA TYR A 293 15.89 -11.84 -23.25
C TYR A 293 15.61 -10.37 -23.53
N GLY A 294 15.38 -9.97 -24.79
CA GLY A 294 14.98 -8.61 -25.13
C GLY A 294 13.59 -8.24 -24.61
N SER A 295 12.63 -9.17 -24.65
CA SER A 295 11.29 -8.96 -24.10
C SER A 295 11.31 -8.82 -22.57
N TRP A 296 12.18 -9.58 -21.91
CA TRP A 296 12.36 -9.49 -20.46
C TRP A 296 13.19 -8.26 -20.04
N LEU A 297 14.13 -7.83 -20.87
CA LEU A 297 14.91 -6.60 -20.63
C LEU A 297 14.00 -5.37 -20.61
N ILE A 298 13.08 -5.25 -21.57
CA ILE A 298 12.14 -4.11 -21.57
C ILE A 298 11.20 -4.14 -20.36
N LEU A 299 10.74 -5.32 -19.94
CA LEU A 299 9.94 -5.48 -18.72
C LEU A 299 10.75 -5.10 -17.46
N PHE A 300 12.03 -5.49 -17.40
CA PHE A 300 12.93 -5.05 -16.33
C PHE A 300 13.08 -3.54 -16.29
N VAL A 301 13.35 -2.90 -17.44
CA VAL A 301 13.51 -1.45 -17.52
C VAL A 301 12.22 -0.72 -17.14
N LEU A 302 11.05 -1.22 -17.55
CA LEU A 302 9.76 -0.64 -17.16
C LEU A 302 9.47 -0.82 -15.67
N ILE A 303 9.50 -2.06 -15.18
CA ILE A 303 9.00 -2.44 -13.84
C ILE A 303 10.03 -2.13 -12.76
N GLY A 304 11.32 -2.37 -13.02
CA GLY A 304 12.39 -2.22 -12.03
C GLY A 304 12.97 -0.82 -11.95
N LEU A 305 12.88 -0.02 -13.02
CA LEU A 305 13.56 1.27 -13.13
C LEU A 305 12.60 2.42 -13.41
N PHE A 306 11.92 2.41 -14.57
CA PHE A 306 11.18 3.58 -15.05
C PHE A 306 9.96 3.95 -14.20
N ILE A 307 9.06 3.00 -13.95
CA ILE A 307 7.86 3.28 -13.16
C ILE A 307 8.22 3.65 -11.71
N PRO A 308 9.16 2.97 -11.04
CA PRO A 308 9.68 3.41 -9.75
C PRO A 308 10.24 4.84 -9.78
N ALA A 309 11.09 5.15 -10.76
CA ALA A 309 11.67 6.49 -10.92
C ALA A 309 10.60 7.56 -11.13
N GLN A 310 9.66 7.35 -12.05
CA GLN A 310 8.55 8.26 -12.29
C GLN A 310 7.68 8.48 -11.04
N THR A 311 7.41 7.42 -10.28
CA THR A 311 6.58 7.51 -9.07
C THR A 311 7.29 8.33 -8.00
N ILE A 312 8.57 8.06 -7.77
CA ILE A 312 9.36 8.79 -6.77
C ILE A 312 9.59 10.24 -7.21
N ALA A 313 9.93 10.47 -8.49
CA ALA A 313 10.14 11.81 -9.06
C ALA A 313 8.89 12.70 -8.94
N SER A 314 7.69 12.10 -8.91
CA SER A 314 6.46 12.88 -8.70
C SER A 314 6.30 13.44 -7.29
N SER A 315 7.00 12.89 -6.28
CA SER A 315 6.98 13.36 -4.89
C SER A 315 8.25 12.92 -4.12
N PRO A 316 9.45 13.43 -4.48
CA PRO A 316 10.73 12.89 -3.98
C PRO A 316 10.90 13.00 -2.47
N THR A 317 10.30 14.04 -1.88
CA THR A 317 10.36 14.37 -0.46
C THR A 317 9.61 13.39 0.43
N GLU A 318 8.69 12.60 -0.13
CA GLU A 318 7.94 11.59 0.65
C GLU A 318 8.78 10.35 1.00
N PHE A 319 9.91 10.17 0.29
CA PHE A 319 10.82 9.04 0.43
C PHE A 319 12.09 9.49 1.17
N GLU A 320 12.36 8.96 2.36
CA GLU A 320 13.52 9.35 3.18
C GLU A 320 14.87 9.09 2.48
N ASN A 321 14.93 8.06 1.62
CA ASN A 321 16.11 7.75 0.81
C ASN A 321 15.71 7.23 -0.58
N PRO A 322 15.37 8.14 -1.52
CA PRO A 322 14.84 7.82 -2.84
C PRO A 322 15.73 6.85 -3.64
N TRP A 323 17.05 7.02 -3.55
CA TRP A 323 18.03 6.18 -4.23
C TRP A 323 18.03 4.73 -3.73
N SER A 324 17.77 4.52 -2.43
CA SER A 324 17.63 3.17 -1.89
C SER A 324 16.41 2.45 -2.46
N PHE A 325 15.31 3.18 -2.71
CA PHE A 325 14.10 2.64 -3.33
C PHE A 325 14.36 2.22 -4.76
N ILE A 326 14.95 3.10 -5.57
CA ILE A 326 15.35 2.80 -6.95
C ILE A 326 16.25 1.56 -7.01
N LEU A 327 17.29 1.49 -6.17
CA LEU A 327 18.22 0.36 -6.17
C LEU A 327 17.51 -0.95 -5.82
N ARG A 328 16.61 -0.94 -4.84
CA ARG A 328 15.92 -2.15 -4.41
C ARG A 328 14.89 -2.60 -5.44
N THR A 329 14.10 -1.70 -6.03
CA THR A 329 13.18 -2.05 -7.12
C THR A 329 13.93 -2.51 -8.36
N ALA A 330 15.13 -1.97 -8.63
CA ALA A 330 15.99 -2.44 -9.70
C ALA A 330 16.43 -3.89 -9.45
N LEU A 331 16.86 -4.25 -8.24
CA LEU A 331 17.23 -5.63 -7.93
C LEU A 331 16.01 -6.58 -7.97
N GLN A 332 14.86 -6.14 -7.49
CA GLN A 332 13.60 -6.90 -7.59
C GLN A 332 13.20 -7.13 -9.04
N GLY A 333 13.23 -6.09 -9.87
CA GLY A 333 13.00 -6.18 -11.31
C GLY A 333 14.03 -7.08 -12.00
N PHE A 334 15.31 -6.98 -11.66
CA PHE A 334 16.35 -7.83 -12.21
C PHE A 334 16.13 -9.30 -11.82
N SER A 335 15.75 -9.55 -10.56
CA SER A 335 15.41 -10.88 -10.08
C SER A 335 14.18 -11.47 -10.83
N ALA A 336 13.08 -10.71 -10.88
CA ALA A 336 11.81 -11.17 -11.43
C ALA A 336 11.80 -11.25 -12.97
N CYS A 337 12.47 -10.32 -13.65
CA CYS A 337 12.44 -10.22 -15.11
C CYS A 337 13.68 -10.84 -15.77
N ILE A 338 14.84 -10.92 -15.12
CA ILE A 338 16.06 -11.45 -15.75
C ILE A 338 16.46 -12.80 -15.14
N LEU A 339 16.69 -12.88 -13.83
CA LEU A 339 17.20 -14.09 -13.19
C LEU A 339 16.19 -15.24 -13.24
N LEU A 340 14.95 -15.01 -12.81
CA LEU A 340 13.93 -16.05 -12.78
C LEU A 340 13.58 -16.56 -14.19
N PRO A 341 13.35 -15.71 -15.21
CA PRO A 341 13.17 -16.17 -16.59
C PRO A 341 14.42 -16.87 -17.15
N GLY A 342 15.63 -16.37 -16.87
CA GLY A 342 16.88 -17.05 -17.24
C GLY A 342 17.02 -18.45 -16.63
N PHE A 343 16.59 -18.61 -15.38
CA PHE A 343 16.52 -19.91 -14.71
C PHE A 343 15.52 -20.82 -15.41
N ILE A 344 14.28 -20.38 -15.66
CA ILE A 344 13.24 -21.16 -16.37
C ILE A 344 13.73 -21.58 -17.76
N TRP A 345 14.36 -20.67 -18.51
CA TRP A 345 14.94 -20.95 -19.82
C TRP A 345 16.00 -22.06 -19.77
N SER A 346 16.85 -22.05 -18.75
CA SER A 346 17.96 -23.01 -18.61
C SER A 346 17.47 -24.45 -18.38
N PHE A 347 16.33 -24.62 -17.72
CA PHE A 347 15.71 -25.93 -17.47
C PHE A 347 14.73 -26.39 -18.56
N SER A 348 14.46 -25.54 -19.55
CA SER A 348 13.49 -25.81 -20.62
C SER A 348 14.11 -26.50 -21.84
N ASP A 349 13.36 -27.43 -22.46
CA ASP A 349 13.74 -28.03 -23.74
C ASP A 349 13.46 -27.09 -24.93
N SER A 350 13.85 -27.49 -26.15
CA SER A 350 13.68 -26.66 -27.36
C SER A 350 12.23 -26.32 -27.69
N ARG A 351 11.27 -27.17 -27.32
CA ARG A 351 9.84 -26.91 -27.52
C ARG A 351 9.38 -25.82 -26.57
N HIS A 352 9.62 -26.00 -25.27
CA HIS A 352 9.22 -25.06 -24.23
C HIS A 352 9.93 -23.71 -24.40
N LYS A 353 11.18 -23.69 -24.83
CA LYS A 353 11.89 -22.43 -25.14
C LYS A 353 11.21 -21.61 -26.23
N ARG A 354 10.67 -22.24 -27.29
CA ARG A 354 9.88 -21.52 -28.31
C ARG A 354 8.60 -20.93 -27.74
N VAL A 355 7.87 -21.69 -26.92
CA VAL A 355 6.69 -21.19 -26.20
C VAL A 355 7.04 -19.99 -25.33
N LEU A 356 8.12 -20.10 -24.54
CA LEU A 356 8.60 -19.05 -23.66
C LEU A 356 8.99 -17.76 -24.42
N SER A 357 9.63 -17.87 -25.58
CA SER A 357 9.94 -16.72 -26.44
C SER A 357 8.67 -15.99 -26.93
N VAL A 358 7.62 -16.74 -27.29
CA VAL A 358 6.33 -16.15 -27.69
C VAL A 358 5.64 -15.49 -26.51
N LEU A 359 5.57 -16.18 -25.36
CA LEU A 359 4.93 -15.67 -24.15
C LEU A 359 5.64 -14.44 -23.59
N SER A 360 6.96 -14.37 -23.64
CA SER A 360 7.71 -13.19 -23.20
C SER A 360 7.43 -11.99 -24.10
N ALA A 361 7.38 -12.20 -25.43
CA ALA A 361 7.05 -11.14 -26.39
C ALA A 361 5.61 -10.64 -26.19
N PHE A 362 4.65 -11.56 -26.00
CA PHE A 362 3.27 -11.23 -25.67
C PHE A 362 3.20 -10.40 -24.38
N SER A 363 3.89 -10.81 -23.33
CA SER A 363 3.89 -10.12 -22.04
C SER A 363 4.48 -8.71 -22.16
N ALA A 364 5.58 -8.54 -22.92
CA ALA A 364 6.19 -7.24 -23.15
C ALA A 364 5.29 -6.28 -23.93
N ILE A 365 4.66 -6.75 -25.02
CA ILE A 365 3.74 -5.92 -25.81
C ILE A 365 2.51 -5.55 -24.98
N LEU A 366 1.91 -6.52 -24.28
CA LEU A 366 0.74 -6.26 -23.44
C LEU A 366 1.06 -5.29 -22.30
N ALA A 367 2.26 -5.37 -21.72
CA ALA A 367 2.74 -4.45 -20.70
C ALA A 367 2.87 -3.02 -21.24
N LEU A 368 3.46 -2.85 -22.42
CA LEU A 368 3.58 -1.55 -23.08
C LEU A 368 2.21 -0.94 -23.38
N ILE A 369 1.29 -1.74 -23.95
CA ILE A 369 -0.09 -1.30 -24.21
C ILE A 369 -0.78 -0.91 -22.89
N SER A 370 -0.66 -1.74 -21.86
CA SER A 370 -1.31 -1.50 -20.58
C SER A 370 -0.79 -0.24 -19.88
N PHE A 371 0.52 0.00 -19.98
CA PHE A 371 1.16 1.16 -19.36
C PHE A 371 0.91 2.46 -20.12
N PHE A 372 1.18 2.49 -21.44
CA PHE A 372 1.14 3.72 -22.23
C PHE A 372 -0.26 4.05 -22.78
N ILE A 373 -1.08 3.03 -23.10
CA ILE A 373 -2.40 3.24 -23.72
C ILE A 373 -3.50 3.13 -22.66
N LEU A 374 -3.43 2.14 -21.78
CA LEU A 374 -4.45 1.87 -20.77
C LEU A 374 -4.05 2.35 -19.38
N SER A 375 -3.40 3.52 -19.27
CA SER A 375 -2.81 3.99 -18.00
C SER A 375 -3.85 4.10 -16.86
N GLY A 376 -5.06 4.56 -17.16
CA GLY A 376 -6.15 4.73 -16.19
C GLY A 376 -5.90 5.88 -15.20
N ASN A 377 -6.96 6.60 -14.83
CA ASN A 377 -6.93 7.62 -13.79
C ASN A 377 -7.68 7.12 -12.53
N TYR A 378 -6.94 6.78 -11.48
CA TYR A 378 -7.48 6.16 -10.25
C TYR A 378 -7.52 7.11 -9.04
N GLY A 379 -7.36 8.41 -9.26
CA GLY A 379 -7.14 9.40 -8.20
C GLY A 379 -5.66 9.64 -7.91
N THR A 380 -5.36 10.48 -6.93
CA THR A 380 -4.00 10.59 -6.39
C THR A 380 -3.72 9.42 -5.47
N MET A 381 -2.44 9.21 -5.20
CA MET A 381 -1.95 8.12 -4.38
C MET A 381 -1.27 8.73 -3.17
N THR A 382 -1.76 8.39 -1.98
CA THR A 382 -1.16 8.88 -0.72
C THR A 382 0.24 8.28 -0.49
N ARG A 383 1.02 8.82 0.45
CA ARG A 383 2.31 8.25 0.94
C ARG A 383 2.25 6.76 1.30
N GLY A 384 1.06 6.24 1.61
CA GLY A 384 0.79 4.82 1.85
C GLY A 384 0.49 3.98 0.61
N PHE A 385 0.70 4.52 -0.57
CA PHE A 385 0.26 4.00 -1.86
C PHE A 385 -1.27 3.76 -1.97
N VAL A 386 -2.11 4.41 -1.16
CA VAL A 386 -3.57 4.22 -1.24
C VAL A 386 -4.17 5.15 -2.29
N PHE A 387 -5.00 4.63 -3.19
CA PHE A 387 -5.75 5.41 -4.18
C PHE A 387 -6.93 6.13 -3.54
N ASP A 388 -7.16 7.39 -3.90
CA ASP A 388 -8.33 8.15 -3.41
C ASP A 388 -9.65 7.62 -3.94
N ASN A 389 -9.64 7.07 -5.16
CA ASN A 389 -10.85 6.60 -5.84
C ASN A 389 -10.73 5.12 -6.23
N PRO A 390 -10.60 4.20 -5.26
CA PRO A 390 -10.34 2.79 -5.53
C PRO A 390 -11.51 2.08 -6.24
N HIS A 391 -12.71 2.65 -6.17
CA HIS A 391 -13.88 2.14 -6.91
C HIS A 391 -13.70 2.23 -8.44
N LEU A 392 -12.91 3.20 -8.93
CA LEU A 392 -12.60 3.36 -10.35
C LEU A 392 -11.80 2.18 -10.90
N LEU A 393 -11.14 1.38 -10.06
CA LEU A 393 -10.45 0.17 -10.51
C LEU A 393 -11.38 -0.83 -11.19
N LYS A 394 -12.67 -0.84 -10.82
CA LYS A 394 -13.69 -1.71 -11.42
C LYS A 394 -14.42 -1.06 -12.59
N THR A 395 -14.53 0.27 -12.62
CA THR A 395 -15.44 0.98 -13.53
C THR A 395 -14.73 1.80 -14.61
N ASN A 396 -13.44 2.12 -14.47
CA ASN A 396 -12.71 3.00 -15.38
C ASN A 396 -12.49 2.41 -16.79
N PHE A 397 -12.42 1.07 -16.88
CA PHE A 397 -12.37 0.37 -18.16
C PHE A 397 -13.41 -0.75 -18.20
N PRO A 398 -14.29 -0.77 -19.21
CA PRO A 398 -15.16 -1.92 -19.42
C PRO A 398 -14.34 -3.15 -19.84
N LEU A 399 -14.83 -4.34 -19.50
CA LEU A 399 -14.11 -5.62 -19.74
C LEU A 399 -13.69 -5.81 -21.21
N TRP A 400 -14.50 -5.33 -22.16
CA TRP A 400 -14.20 -5.46 -23.59
C TRP A 400 -12.92 -4.73 -24.02
N VAL A 401 -12.51 -3.64 -23.34
CA VAL A 401 -11.23 -2.96 -23.62
C VAL A 401 -10.06 -3.87 -23.30
N THR A 402 -10.16 -4.61 -22.20
CA THR A 402 -9.13 -5.61 -21.84
C THR A 402 -9.08 -6.75 -22.85
N ILE A 403 -10.26 -7.26 -23.28
CA ILE A 403 -10.34 -8.30 -24.31
C ILE A 403 -9.72 -7.81 -25.62
N LEU A 404 -10.03 -6.58 -26.04
CA LEU A 404 -9.49 -5.97 -27.25
C LEU A 404 -7.96 -5.83 -27.19
N ALA A 405 -7.41 -5.36 -26.06
CA ALA A 405 -5.96 -5.25 -25.88
C ALA A 405 -5.26 -6.62 -25.98
N VAL A 406 -5.86 -7.66 -25.40
CA VAL A 406 -5.35 -9.04 -25.51
C VAL A 406 -5.40 -9.52 -26.97
N VAL A 407 -6.51 -9.31 -27.67
CA VAL A 407 -6.66 -9.70 -29.09
C VAL A 407 -5.64 -8.98 -29.97
N ILE A 408 -5.49 -7.66 -29.81
CA ILE A 408 -4.49 -6.87 -30.53
C ILE A 408 -3.08 -7.43 -30.27
N THR A 409 -2.77 -7.75 -29.01
CA THR A 409 -1.48 -8.33 -28.65
C THR A 409 -1.26 -9.69 -29.32
N ILE A 410 -2.28 -10.56 -29.35
CA ILE A 410 -2.21 -11.86 -30.05
C ILE A 410 -1.92 -11.65 -31.54
N VAL A 411 -2.66 -10.75 -32.20
CA VAL A 411 -2.50 -10.45 -33.63
C VAL A 411 -1.10 -9.91 -33.92
N LEU A 412 -0.60 -8.98 -33.10
CA LEU A 412 0.75 -8.45 -33.20
C LEU A 412 1.79 -9.56 -33.02
N CYS A 413 1.66 -10.40 -31.99
CA CYS A 413 2.56 -11.54 -31.80
C CYS A 413 2.57 -12.45 -33.03
N ILE A 414 1.41 -12.88 -33.54
CA ILE A 414 1.33 -13.74 -34.73
C ILE A 414 2.01 -13.08 -35.94
N PHE A 415 1.75 -11.78 -36.17
CA PHE A 415 2.38 -11.02 -37.26
C PHE A 415 3.91 -10.93 -37.13
N LEU A 416 4.42 -10.75 -35.92
CA LEU A 416 5.84 -10.57 -35.61
C LEU A 416 6.62 -11.88 -35.58
N LEU A 417 5.94 -13.02 -35.42
CA LEU A 417 6.53 -14.36 -35.45
C LEU A 417 6.94 -14.85 -36.86
N ASN A 418 6.64 -14.08 -37.91
CA ASN A 418 7.20 -14.31 -39.24
C ASN A 418 8.71 -14.02 -39.25
N TYR A 419 9.54 -15.01 -39.62
CA TYR A 419 11.02 -14.96 -39.54
C TYR A 419 11.65 -13.69 -40.14
N LYS A 420 11.09 -13.17 -41.24
CA LYS A 420 11.58 -11.94 -41.90
C LYS A 420 11.35 -10.67 -41.07
N LYS A 421 10.33 -10.67 -40.21
CA LYS A 421 9.92 -9.51 -39.39
C LYS A 421 10.51 -9.53 -37.98
N LEU A 422 10.95 -10.69 -37.50
CA LEU A 422 11.55 -10.85 -36.18
C LEU A 422 12.77 -9.94 -35.95
N ARG A 423 13.57 -9.70 -37.01
CA ARG A 423 14.71 -8.76 -36.93
C ARG A 423 14.26 -7.34 -36.58
N PHE A 424 13.22 -6.84 -37.24
CA PHE A 424 12.66 -5.51 -36.97
C PHE A 424 12.07 -5.42 -35.57
N PHE A 425 11.40 -6.48 -35.11
CA PHE A 425 10.85 -6.51 -33.76
C PHE A 425 11.93 -6.43 -32.67
N LYS A 426 13.05 -7.13 -32.83
CA LYS A 426 14.18 -7.03 -31.90
C LYS A 426 14.79 -5.62 -31.86
N ILE A 427 14.88 -4.96 -33.02
CA ILE A 427 15.32 -3.57 -33.10
C ILE A 427 14.33 -2.66 -32.36
N PHE A 428 13.02 -2.87 -32.55
CA PHE A 428 11.99 -2.13 -31.84
C PHE A 428 12.09 -2.32 -30.32
N LEU A 429 12.21 -3.55 -29.82
CA LEU A 429 12.37 -3.82 -28.38
C LEU A 429 13.64 -3.16 -27.81
N GLY A 430 14.74 -3.20 -28.56
CA GLY A 430 15.98 -2.52 -28.19
C GLY A 430 15.81 -1.00 -28.14
N ALA A 431 15.21 -0.39 -29.17
CA ALA A 431 14.95 1.04 -29.24
C ALA A 431 13.99 1.50 -28.13
N ALA A 432 12.92 0.74 -27.86
CA ALA A 432 11.99 1.01 -26.78
C ALA A 432 12.67 0.90 -25.40
N SER A 433 13.55 -0.09 -25.20
CA SER A 433 14.34 -0.19 -23.96
C SER A 433 15.25 1.02 -23.75
N ILE A 434 15.93 1.48 -24.81
CA ILE A 434 16.77 2.68 -24.77
C ILE A 434 15.92 3.92 -24.48
N ALA A 435 14.78 4.08 -25.14
CA ALA A 435 13.88 5.21 -24.91
C ALA A 435 13.40 5.27 -23.45
N VAL A 436 12.97 4.14 -22.89
CA VAL A 436 12.53 4.08 -21.48
C VAL A 436 13.70 4.33 -20.51
N LEU A 437 14.92 3.87 -20.82
CA LEU A 437 16.11 4.20 -20.03
C LEU A 437 16.43 5.70 -20.05
N LEU A 438 16.34 6.35 -21.23
CA LEU A 438 16.51 7.80 -21.34
C LEU A 438 15.46 8.56 -20.53
N SER A 439 14.19 8.16 -20.62
CA SER A 439 13.13 8.73 -19.79
C SER A 439 13.40 8.51 -18.30
N THR A 440 13.89 7.34 -17.90
CA THR A 440 14.29 7.07 -16.50
C THR A 440 15.36 8.05 -16.03
N SER A 441 16.37 8.33 -16.84
CA SER A 441 17.42 9.30 -16.50
C SER A 441 16.87 10.71 -16.30
N VAL A 442 15.87 11.12 -17.08
CA VAL A 442 15.19 12.41 -16.92
C VAL A 442 14.45 12.48 -15.58
N GLU A 443 13.68 11.44 -15.23
CA GLU A 443 12.96 11.37 -13.95
C GLU A 443 13.92 11.40 -12.75
N LEU A 444 15.05 10.69 -12.84
CA LEU A 444 16.07 10.69 -11.79
C LEU A 444 16.76 12.05 -11.63
N PHE A 445 16.95 12.77 -12.73
CA PHE A 445 17.50 14.13 -12.69
C PHE A 445 16.51 15.10 -12.01
N ALA A 446 15.24 15.06 -12.38
CA ALA A 446 14.18 15.86 -11.74
C ALA A 446 14.09 15.58 -10.24
N MET A 447 14.08 14.30 -9.86
CA MET A 447 14.10 13.86 -8.45
C MET A 447 15.27 14.45 -7.67
N ASN A 448 16.48 14.46 -8.26
CA ASN A 448 17.67 14.98 -7.59
C ASN A 448 17.62 16.50 -7.40
N GLN A 449 17.02 17.22 -8.35
CA GLN A 449 16.83 18.66 -8.26
C GLN A 449 15.88 19.02 -7.10
N ASP A 450 14.72 18.37 -7.01
CA ASP A 450 13.71 18.60 -5.96
C ASP A 450 14.25 18.29 -4.55
N LEU A 451 15.02 17.20 -4.40
CA LEU A 451 15.65 16.86 -3.11
C LEU A 451 16.66 17.91 -2.67
N HIS A 452 17.40 18.49 -3.63
CA HIS A 452 18.37 19.52 -3.31
C HIS A 452 17.70 20.79 -2.78
N GLU A 453 16.60 21.22 -3.42
CA GLU A 453 15.79 22.36 -3.00
C GLU A 453 15.21 22.17 -1.57
N VAL A 454 14.72 20.96 -1.27
CA VAL A 454 14.14 20.66 0.04
C VAL A 454 15.22 20.56 1.12
N SER A 455 16.36 19.92 0.84
CA SER A 455 17.47 19.81 1.80
C SER A 455 18.00 21.17 2.28
N GLN A 456 17.99 22.18 1.40
CA GLN A 456 18.36 23.56 1.74
C GLN A 456 17.30 24.25 2.62
N THR A 457 16.04 23.82 2.54
CA THR A 457 14.94 24.35 3.35
C THR A 457 14.87 23.65 4.73
N THR A 458 15.08 22.34 4.79
CA THR A 458 14.99 21.50 6.01
C THR A 458 16.21 21.61 6.92
N SER A 459 17.40 21.92 6.39
CA SER A 459 18.62 22.10 7.19
C SER A 459 18.59 23.34 8.12
N SER A 460 17.49 24.11 8.10
CA SER A 460 17.19 25.18 9.05
C SER A 460 16.52 24.70 10.35
N ILE A 461 16.01 23.46 10.43
CA ILE A 461 15.31 22.94 11.60
C ILE A 461 16.31 22.20 12.50
N LYS A 462 17.02 22.95 13.35
CA LYS A 462 17.74 22.38 14.49
C LYS A 462 16.75 22.02 15.59
N THR A 463 16.98 20.88 16.22
CA THR A 463 16.33 20.34 17.42
C THR A 463 16.54 21.21 18.67
N ASN A 464 16.07 22.45 18.63
CA ASN A 464 15.83 23.24 19.84
C ASN A 464 14.32 23.32 20.06
N GLN A 465 13.88 23.40 21.31
CA GLN A 465 12.51 23.84 21.65
C GLN A 465 12.30 25.22 21.00
N GLU A 466 11.76 25.25 19.79
CA GLU A 466 11.49 26.49 19.07
C GLU A 466 10.05 26.90 19.43
N THR A 467 9.95 27.94 20.23
CA THR A 467 8.70 28.65 20.43
C THR A 467 8.30 29.31 19.10
N ILE A 468 7.05 29.12 18.67
CA ILE A 468 6.51 29.72 17.44
C ILE A 468 5.41 30.71 17.78
N PHE A 469 4.49 30.34 18.67
CA PHE A 469 3.34 31.15 19.05
C PHE A 469 3.66 31.97 20.29
N HIS A 470 3.96 33.25 20.10
CA HIS A 470 4.19 34.15 21.23
C HIS A 470 2.89 34.86 21.62
N ILE A 471 2.46 34.63 22.85
CA ILE A 471 1.19 35.08 23.41
C ILE A 471 1.46 36.29 24.31
N ALA A 472 0.78 37.40 24.04
CA ALA A 472 0.92 38.61 24.85
C ALA A 472 0.16 38.46 26.17
N ARG A 473 0.82 38.67 27.30
CA ARG A 473 0.23 38.48 28.63
C ARG A 473 -0.99 39.35 28.89
N ASP A 474 -0.89 40.63 28.58
CA ASP A 474 -1.90 41.65 28.93
C ASP A 474 -2.51 42.34 27.70
N LYS A 475 -2.40 41.74 26.51
CA LYS A 475 -2.92 42.31 25.26
C LYS A 475 -3.75 41.29 24.49
N ASN A 476 -4.45 41.75 23.47
CA ASN A 476 -5.29 40.89 22.65
C ASN A 476 -4.47 39.82 21.93
N ASN A 477 -4.91 38.57 22.05
CA ASN A 477 -4.40 37.44 21.28
C ASN A 477 -5.55 36.88 20.43
N THR A 478 -5.22 36.40 19.24
CA THR A 478 -6.15 35.76 18.32
C THR A 478 -5.55 34.44 17.87
N PHE A 479 -6.32 33.36 18.01
CA PHE A 479 -5.97 32.03 17.56
C PHE A 479 -6.93 31.56 16.49
N ILE A 480 -6.40 31.08 15.37
CA ILE A 480 -7.13 30.29 14.39
C ILE A 480 -6.54 28.89 14.41
N ILE A 481 -7.29 27.96 14.99
CA ILE A 481 -6.95 26.55 15.04
C ILE A 481 -7.69 25.86 13.89
N PHE A 482 -6.93 25.49 12.88
CA PHE A 482 -7.45 24.78 11.71
C PHE A 482 -7.25 23.27 11.88
N LEU A 483 -8.35 22.51 11.81
CA LEU A 483 -8.34 21.05 11.82
C LEU A 483 -8.89 20.53 10.49
N ASP A 484 -8.01 20.05 9.62
CA ASP A 484 -8.36 19.53 8.29
C ASP A 484 -9.38 18.38 8.42
N ARG A 485 -10.51 18.51 7.71
CA ARG A 485 -11.56 17.48 7.67
C ARG A 485 -12.15 17.11 9.05
N ALA A 486 -12.13 18.03 10.02
CA ALA A 486 -12.87 17.85 11.26
C ALA A 486 -14.38 18.03 11.01
N ILE A 487 -15.15 16.94 11.13
CA ILE A 487 -16.57 16.88 10.77
C ILE A 487 -17.40 17.50 11.89
N GLY A 488 -18.24 18.47 11.54
CA GLY A 488 -19.07 19.20 12.50
C GLY A 488 -19.98 18.27 13.30
N VAL A 489 -20.76 17.41 12.62
CA VAL A 489 -21.66 16.46 13.29
C VAL A 489 -20.95 15.45 14.20
N ALA A 490 -19.67 15.15 13.97
CA ALA A 490 -18.90 14.24 14.82
C ALA A 490 -18.63 14.85 16.21
N PHE A 491 -18.72 16.17 16.36
CA PHE A 491 -18.55 16.86 17.65
C PHE A 491 -19.58 16.45 18.70
N ASN A 492 -20.78 15.98 18.29
CA ASN A 492 -21.75 15.38 19.19
C ASN A 492 -21.16 14.20 20.00
N HIS A 493 -20.24 13.44 19.40
CA HIS A 493 -19.56 12.36 20.10
C HIS A 493 -18.56 12.89 21.13
N ALA A 494 -17.90 14.02 20.88
CA ALA A 494 -17.02 14.64 21.86
C ALA A 494 -17.82 15.15 23.07
N LEU A 495 -18.99 15.75 22.85
CA LEU A 495 -19.92 16.13 23.92
C LEU A 495 -20.32 14.94 24.80
N ALA A 496 -20.55 13.78 24.18
CA ALA A 496 -21.00 12.58 24.89
C ALA A 496 -19.87 11.77 25.55
N LEU A 497 -18.68 11.73 24.95
CA LEU A 497 -17.59 10.83 25.36
C LEU A 497 -16.46 11.52 26.12
N LEU A 498 -16.33 12.85 25.99
CA LEU A 498 -15.25 13.62 26.61
C LEU A 498 -15.78 14.76 27.49
N PRO A 499 -16.74 14.54 28.42
CA PRO A 499 -17.35 15.62 29.20
C PRO A 499 -16.32 16.47 29.96
N ASP A 500 -15.29 15.84 30.53
CA ASP A 500 -14.21 16.55 31.24
C ASP A 500 -13.40 17.44 30.30
N THR A 501 -13.12 16.97 29.08
CA THR A 501 -12.42 17.79 28.07
C THR A 501 -13.29 18.94 27.60
N ILE A 502 -14.58 18.68 27.34
CA ILE A 502 -15.52 19.70 26.87
C ILE A 502 -15.76 20.78 27.94
N SER A 503 -15.66 20.46 29.22
CA SER A 503 -15.70 21.45 30.30
C SER A 503 -14.58 22.51 30.18
N GLU A 504 -13.47 22.17 29.51
CA GLU A 504 -12.40 23.13 29.24
C GLU A 504 -12.80 24.18 28.19
N PHE A 505 -13.73 23.86 27.29
CA PHE A 505 -14.21 24.75 26.23
C PHE A 505 -15.24 25.78 26.76
N GLU A 506 -15.05 26.25 27.98
CA GLU A 506 -15.85 27.30 28.60
C GLU A 506 -15.83 28.59 27.77
N GLY A 507 -17.00 29.19 27.52
CA GLY A 507 -17.14 30.43 26.75
C GLY A 507 -17.16 30.23 25.23
N PHE A 508 -16.94 29.01 24.74
CA PHE A 508 -17.11 28.70 23.31
C PHE A 508 -18.58 28.64 22.92
N VAL A 509 -18.84 29.05 21.68
CA VAL A 509 -20.07 28.81 20.94
C VAL A 509 -19.74 27.88 19.78
N TRP A 510 -20.42 26.74 19.70
CA TRP A 510 -20.36 25.81 18.58
C TRP A 510 -21.51 26.07 17.59
N TYR A 511 -21.18 26.14 16.30
CA TYR A 511 -22.13 26.38 15.21
C TYR A 511 -22.30 25.10 14.38
N PRO A 512 -23.18 24.16 14.79
CA PRO A 512 -23.43 22.91 14.07
C PRO A 512 -23.92 23.12 12.62
N LYS A 513 -24.66 24.21 12.37
CA LYS A 513 -25.23 24.58 11.07
C LYS A 513 -24.25 25.36 10.19
N THR A 514 -23.01 24.90 10.14
CA THR A 514 -21.95 25.47 9.28
C THR A 514 -21.83 24.71 7.97
N ILE A 515 -21.69 25.43 6.85
CA ILE A 515 -21.41 24.86 5.52
C ILE A 515 -20.05 25.30 4.99
N SER A 516 -19.35 24.35 4.35
CA SER A 516 -18.21 24.59 3.46
C SER A 516 -18.65 24.63 1.99
N PHE A 517 -17.92 25.37 1.16
CA PHE A 517 -18.19 25.50 -0.28
C PHE A 517 -17.66 24.32 -1.10
N GLY A 518 -16.91 23.41 -0.50
CA GLY A 518 -16.31 22.27 -1.20
C GLY A 518 -16.13 21.03 -0.32
N ASP A 519 -15.84 19.91 -0.97
CA ASP A 519 -15.65 18.60 -0.34
C ASP A 519 -14.19 18.19 -0.12
N CYS A 520 -13.26 19.13 -0.36
CA CYS A 520 -11.83 18.96 -0.26
C CYS A 520 -11.12 20.29 0.12
N THR A 521 -9.91 20.16 0.66
CA THR A 521 -9.11 21.25 1.23
C THR A 521 -8.89 22.42 0.28
N ILE A 522 -8.61 22.13 -0.98
CA ILE A 522 -8.34 23.17 -1.99
C ILE A 522 -9.52 24.10 -2.27
N LEU A 523 -10.74 23.66 -1.98
CA LEU A 523 -11.94 24.47 -2.12
C LEU A 523 -12.34 25.18 -0.82
N GLY A 524 -12.00 24.61 0.35
CA GLY A 524 -12.40 25.14 1.66
C GLY A 524 -11.43 26.16 2.25
N VAL A 525 -10.14 25.83 2.27
CA VAL A 525 -9.08 26.67 2.90
C VAL A 525 -9.07 28.11 2.38
N PRO A 526 -9.15 28.39 1.06
CA PRO A 526 -9.10 29.76 0.58
C PRO A 526 -10.23 30.63 1.12
N SER A 527 -11.41 30.06 1.34
CA SER A 527 -12.56 30.79 1.90
C SER A 527 -12.38 31.10 3.38
N ILE A 528 -11.73 30.23 4.17
CA ILE A 528 -11.46 30.48 5.60
C ILE A 528 -10.59 31.72 5.80
N PHE A 529 -9.54 31.87 5.00
CA PHE A 529 -8.58 32.97 5.18
C PHE A 529 -8.92 34.19 4.33
N GLY A 530 -9.53 33.98 3.17
CA GLY A 530 -9.86 35.01 2.19
C GLY A 530 -11.29 35.56 2.28
N GLY A 531 -12.20 34.82 2.91
CA GLY A 531 -13.63 35.14 2.96
C GLY A 531 -14.33 34.86 1.63
N TYR A 532 -15.46 35.52 1.39
CA TYR A 532 -16.31 35.25 0.23
C TYR A 532 -15.67 35.53 -1.12
N ASP A 533 -14.67 36.41 -1.19
CA ASP A 533 -13.91 36.69 -2.42
C ASP A 533 -13.15 35.45 -2.94
N TYR A 534 -12.89 34.49 -2.06
CA TYR A 534 -12.10 33.28 -2.35
C TYR A 534 -12.93 32.00 -2.26
N THR A 535 -14.24 32.10 -2.46
CA THR A 535 -15.08 30.93 -2.72
C THR A 535 -14.77 30.32 -4.08
N PRO A 536 -15.07 29.02 -4.31
CA PRO A 536 -14.73 28.34 -5.56
C PRO A 536 -15.17 29.07 -6.82
N TRP A 537 -16.37 29.65 -6.83
CA TRP A 537 -16.89 30.37 -8.00
C TRP A 537 -16.28 31.77 -8.15
N ASN A 538 -15.99 32.48 -7.05
CA ASN A 538 -15.35 33.80 -7.13
C ASN A 538 -13.88 33.69 -7.53
N ILE A 539 -13.18 32.64 -7.09
CA ILE A 539 -11.86 32.29 -7.63
C ILE A 539 -11.96 32.03 -9.13
N ASN A 540 -12.91 31.21 -9.59
CA ASN A 540 -13.05 30.91 -11.02
C ASN A 540 -13.49 32.11 -11.87
N LYS A 541 -14.20 33.07 -11.28
CA LYS A 541 -14.62 34.31 -11.96
C LYS A 541 -13.44 35.24 -12.26
N ARG A 542 -12.37 35.18 -11.45
CA ARG A 542 -11.15 35.98 -11.61
C ARG A 542 -10.18 35.33 -12.59
N THR A 543 -10.36 35.56 -13.88
CA THR A 543 -9.54 34.92 -14.94
C THR A 543 -8.21 35.63 -15.21
N GLU A 544 -7.99 36.80 -14.62
CA GLU A 544 -6.83 37.67 -14.83
C GLU A 544 -5.57 37.23 -14.08
N LYS A 545 -5.69 36.33 -13.10
CA LYS A 545 -4.57 35.80 -12.33
C LYS A 545 -4.54 34.26 -12.32
N PRO A 546 -3.34 33.65 -12.28
CA PRO A 546 -3.17 32.22 -12.01
C PRO A 546 -3.89 31.76 -10.73
N LEU A 547 -4.27 30.48 -10.70
CA LEU A 547 -4.91 29.88 -9.53
C LEU A 547 -4.00 29.98 -8.29
N VAL A 548 -2.72 29.66 -8.44
CA VAL A 548 -1.73 29.70 -7.35
C VAL A 548 -1.67 31.07 -6.67
N ASP A 549 -1.71 32.15 -7.45
CA ASP A 549 -1.64 33.50 -6.92
C ASP A 549 -2.89 33.83 -6.10
N LYS A 550 -4.07 33.42 -6.56
CA LYS A 550 -5.34 33.64 -5.82
C LYS A 550 -5.38 32.85 -4.51
N ILE A 551 -4.82 31.65 -4.49
CA ILE A 551 -4.69 30.85 -3.26
C ILE A 551 -3.71 31.53 -2.30
N ASN A 552 -2.55 31.97 -2.78
CA ASN A 552 -1.57 32.69 -1.98
C ASN A 552 -2.11 34.02 -1.43
N GLU A 553 -2.88 34.77 -2.22
CA GLU A 553 -3.60 35.97 -1.75
C GLU A 553 -4.52 35.64 -0.56
N SER A 554 -5.30 34.56 -0.65
CA SER A 554 -6.20 34.16 0.44
C SER A 554 -5.44 33.83 1.73
N LEU A 555 -4.34 33.07 1.64
CA LEU A 555 -3.53 32.67 2.79
C LEU A 555 -2.77 33.85 3.43
N THR A 556 -2.44 34.86 2.63
CA THR A 556 -1.70 36.05 3.09
C THR A 556 -2.59 37.21 3.52
N LEU A 557 -3.91 37.15 3.27
CA LEU A 557 -4.86 38.20 3.61
C LEU A 557 -4.85 38.56 5.09
N LEU A 558 -5.19 37.62 5.97
CA LEU A 558 -5.21 37.87 7.41
C LEU A 558 -3.81 38.23 7.95
N PRO A 559 -2.73 37.50 7.61
CA PRO A 559 -1.39 37.91 8.03
C PRO A 559 -1.01 39.34 7.65
N ARG A 560 -1.38 39.80 6.45
CA ARG A 560 -1.13 41.18 6.01
C ARG A 560 -1.95 42.18 6.83
N LEU A 561 -3.26 41.97 6.96
CA LEU A 561 -4.14 42.88 7.70
C LEU A 561 -3.71 43.07 9.16
N TYR A 562 -3.23 42.02 9.81
CA TYR A 562 -2.71 42.10 11.19
C TYR A 562 -1.29 42.68 11.26
N SER A 563 -0.42 42.33 10.30
CA SER A 563 0.91 42.92 10.18
C SER A 563 0.85 44.45 10.05
N ASP A 564 -0.10 44.96 9.25
CA ASP A 564 -0.26 46.40 9.01
C ASP A 564 -0.64 47.17 10.29
N LEU A 565 -1.21 46.48 11.29
CA LEU A 565 -1.47 47.00 12.64
C LEU A 565 -0.27 46.88 13.60
N GLY A 566 0.85 46.33 13.14
CA GLY A 566 2.01 46.03 13.98
C GLY A 566 1.82 44.82 14.91
N TRP A 567 0.82 43.97 14.65
CA TRP A 567 0.66 42.72 15.40
C TRP A 567 1.76 41.74 15.01
N ARG A 568 2.11 40.87 15.96
CA ARG A 568 2.95 39.70 15.66
C ARG A 568 2.07 38.63 15.04
N VAL A 569 2.49 38.06 13.93
CA VAL A 569 1.74 37.01 13.26
C VAL A 569 2.60 35.76 13.15
N ALA A 570 2.05 34.62 13.55
CA ALA A 570 2.66 33.32 13.39
C ALA A 570 1.72 32.37 12.65
N ILE A 571 2.23 31.62 11.67
CA ILE A 571 1.48 30.60 10.94
C ILE A 571 2.30 29.32 10.79
N THR A 572 1.68 28.17 11.06
CA THR A 572 2.31 26.86 10.87
C THR A 572 1.60 26.02 9.82
N ASP A 573 2.39 25.29 9.02
CA ASP A 573 1.94 24.38 7.97
C ASP A 573 0.83 24.98 7.07
N PRO A 574 1.05 26.15 6.43
CA PRO A 574 0.01 26.87 5.68
C PRO A 574 -0.49 26.06 4.47
N SER A 575 -1.47 25.17 4.67
CA SER A 575 -1.91 24.20 3.67
C SER A 575 -2.21 24.90 2.34
N LEU A 576 -1.70 24.32 1.24
CA LEU A 576 -1.82 24.83 -0.13
C LEU A 576 -0.94 26.04 -0.49
N ALA A 577 -0.07 26.54 0.38
CA ALA A 577 0.85 27.62 0.03
C ALA A 577 1.70 27.23 -1.19
N GLY A 578 1.66 28.07 -2.23
CA GLY A 578 2.30 27.80 -3.52
C GLY A 578 1.66 26.68 -4.35
N LEU A 579 0.50 26.15 -3.94
CA LEU A 579 -0.09 24.91 -4.47
C LEU A 579 0.93 23.76 -4.49
N LYS A 580 1.65 23.61 -3.37
CA LYS A 580 2.60 22.52 -3.13
C LYS A 580 2.12 21.64 -1.97
N TRP A 581 2.60 20.40 -1.95
CA TRP A 581 2.36 19.44 -0.85
C TRP A 581 3.08 19.84 0.44
N VAL A 582 4.35 20.24 0.32
CA VAL A 582 5.06 20.94 1.38
C VAL A 582 4.77 22.42 1.17
N PRO A 583 4.09 23.10 2.10
CA PRO A 583 3.73 24.50 1.93
C PRO A 583 4.91 25.40 1.61
N ASP A 584 4.79 26.21 0.56
CA ASP A 584 5.79 27.22 0.22
C ASP A 584 5.68 28.43 1.15
N ILE A 585 6.40 28.40 2.27
CA ILE A 585 6.35 29.50 3.26
C ILE A 585 6.95 30.82 2.74
N SER A 586 7.63 30.82 1.59
CA SER A 586 8.20 32.05 1.02
C SER A 586 7.13 33.06 0.58
N ILE A 587 5.86 32.64 0.44
CA ILE A 587 4.74 33.53 0.11
C ILE A 587 4.52 34.63 1.17
N PHE A 588 5.02 34.42 2.40
CA PHE A 588 4.94 35.38 3.49
C PHE A 588 6.16 36.34 3.53
N ASN A 589 7.17 36.12 2.69
CA ASN A 589 8.35 36.98 2.63
C ASN A 589 7.96 38.41 2.24
N GLY A 590 8.51 39.39 2.97
CA GLY A 590 8.21 40.80 2.74
C GLY A 590 6.94 41.30 3.44
N ILE A 591 6.23 40.46 4.20
CA ILE A 591 5.20 40.92 5.15
C ILE A 591 5.86 41.12 6.52
N PRO A 592 5.93 42.35 7.06
CA PRO A 592 6.54 42.62 8.35
C PRO A 592 5.91 41.80 9.49
N ASN A 593 6.69 41.45 10.52
CA ASN A 593 6.18 40.80 11.73
C ASN A 593 5.45 39.45 11.52
N VAL A 594 5.52 38.83 10.33
CA VAL A 594 4.98 37.51 10.04
C VAL A 594 6.08 36.45 10.12
N THR A 595 5.83 35.38 10.87
CA THR A 595 6.66 34.18 10.93
C THR A 595 5.87 32.98 10.41
N ALA A 596 6.37 32.32 9.38
CA ALA A 596 5.79 31.10 8.82
C ALA A 596 6.75 29.91 8.98
N ARG A 597 6.22 28.75 9.37
CA ARG A 597 7.01 27.52 9.61
C ARG A 597 6.26 26.28 9.13
N ASN A 598 6.99 25.32 8.57
CA ASN A 598 6.47 23.95 8.39
C ASN A 598 6.98 23.09 9.54
N ILE A 599 6.08 22.46 10.29
CA ILE A 599 6.40 21.75 11.53
C ILE A 599 5.95 20.29 11.54
N LYS A 600 5.35 19.77 10.45
CA LYS A 600 5.04 18.33 10.35
C LYS A 600 6.24 17.46 10.75
N GLY A 601 6.00 16.53 11.68
CA GLY A 601 6.98 15.60 12.22
C GLY A 601 7.82 16.13 13.40
N LEU A 602 7.70 17.42 13.77
CA LEU A 602 8.53 18.07 14.80
C LEU A 602 8.57 17.28 16.12
N TYR A 603 7.42 16.81 16.59
CA TYR A 603 7.33 16.06 17.86
C TYR A 603 7.21 14.54 17.71
N ALA A 604 7.33 13.97 16.50
CA ALA A 604 7.15 12.55 16.26
C ALA A 604 8.09 11.68 17.11
N LYS A 605 9.39 12.03 17.11
CA LYS A 605 10.41 11.30 17.89
C LYS A 605 10.13 11.36 19.40
N ARG A 606 9.84 12.55 19.92
CA ARG A 606 9.52 12.75 21.34
C ARG A 606 8.29 11.97 21.75
N PHE A 607 7.24 11.99 20.92
CA PHE A 607 6.00 11.27 21.18
C PHE A 607 6.24 9.76 21.32
N LEU A 608 7.07 9.19 20.43
CA LEU A 608 7.45 7.78 20.47
C LEU A 608 8.20 7.41 21.76
N GLU A 609 9.17 8.23 22.14
CA GLU A 609 10.00 8.03 23.33
C GLU A 609 9.19 8.14 24.63
N GLU A 610 8.37 9.18 24.78
CA GLU A 610 7.57 9.41 25.99
C GLU A 610 6.45 8.37 26.19
N HIS A 611 5.90 7.83 25.10
CA HIS A 611 4.80 6.85 25.15
C HIS A 611 5.27 5.39 25.00
N ALA A 612 6.59 5.16 25.10
CA ALA A 612 7.21 3.84 25.09
C ALA A 612 6.77 2.96 23.90
N TYR A 613 6.59 3.56 22.71
CA TYR A 613 6.36 2.76 21.51
C TYR A 613 7.58 1.87 21.29
N PRO A 614 7.39 0.56 21.04
CA PRO A 614 8.52 -0.31 20.78
C PRO A 614 9.28 0.21 19.56
N PRO A 615 10.63 0.13 19.55
CA PRO A 615 11.40 0.42 18.36
C PRO A 615 10.82 -0.41 17.21
N GLU A 616 10.73 0.19 16.02
CA GLU A 616 10.15 -0.50 14.88
C GLU A 616 10.76 -1.90 14.79
N PRO A 617 9.97 -2.98 14.89
CA PRO A 617 10.51 -4.28 14.55
C PRO A 617 10.98 -4.12 13.11
N ILE A 618 12.27 -4.39 12.87
CA ILE A 618 12.87 -4.46 11.54
C ILE A 618 12.20 -5.65 10.86
N THR A 619 10.94 -5.51 10.49
CA THR A 619 10.35 -6.35 9.47
C THR A 619 10.93 -5.80 8.19
N GLU A 620 12.00 -6.43 7.74
CA GLU A 620 12.45 -6.30 6.36
C GLU A 620 11.20 -6.44 5.48
N THR A 621 10.88 -5.36 4.74
CA THR A 621 9.73 -5.14 3.82
C THR A 621 8.64 -4.15 4.26
N PHE A 622 8.98 -3.01 4.87
CA PHE A 622 8.16 -1.80 4.71
C PHE A 622 8.64 -0.99 3.48
N ASP A 623 7.67 -0.44 2.74
CA ASP A 623 7.68 0.36 1.50
C ASP A 623 8.29 -0.17 0.19
N TYR A 624 9.42 -0.87 0.18
CA TYR A 624 10.08 -1.20 -1.10
C TYR A 624 9.28 -2.14 -2.03
N ASP A 625 8.59 -3.12 -1.46
CA ASP A 625 7.83 -4.11 -2.23
C ASP A 625 6.57 -3.48 -2.85
N ILE A 626 6.04 -2.42 -2.24
CA ILE A 626 4.84 -1.74 -2.73
C ILE A 626 5.15 -1.03 -4.05
N LEU A 627 6.31 -0.37 -4.16
CA LEU A 627 6.70 0.32 -5.39
C LEU A 627 6.86 -0.65 -6.58
N PHE A 628 7.42 -1.85 -6.32
CA PHE A 628 7.46 -2.92 -7.32
C PHE A 628 6.06 -3.41 -7.70
N ARG A 629 5.16 -3.61 -6.72
CA ARG A 629 3.76 -4.02 -6.97
C ARG A 629 2.96 -2.94 -7.70
N PHE A 630 3.21 -1.67 -7.41
CA PHE A 630 2.66 -0.54 -8.16
C PHE A 630 3.11 -0.60 -9.62
N SER A 631 4.38 -0.93 -9.85
CA SER A 631 4.91 -1.11 -11.20
C SER A 631 4.25 -2.28 -11.92
N LEU A 632 4.03 -3.42 -11.25
CA LEU A 632 3.22 -4.53 -11.78
C LEU A 632 1.80 -4.10 -12.12
N PHE A 633 1.12 -3.39 -11.21
CA PHE A 633 -0.22 -2.86 -11.40
C PHE A 633 -0.35 -1.99 -12.65
N ARG A 634 0.65 -1.15 -12.91
CA ARG A 634 0.67 -0.25 -14.06
C ARG A 634 0.82 -1.00 -15.39
N VAL A 635 1.55 -2.13 -15.40
CA VAL A 635 1.80 -2.91 -16.62
C VAL A 635 0.82 -4.06 -16.87
N VAL A 636 -0.07 -4.41 -15.94
CA VAL A 636 -1.12 -5.40 -16.21
C VAL A 636 -2.36 -4.77 -16.87
N PRO A 637 -3.16 -5.57 -17.61
CA PRO A 637 -4.43 -5.11 -18.15
C PRO A 637 -5.40 -4.61 -17.06
N PRO A 638 -6.26 -3.62 -17.36
CA PRO A 638 -7.15 -3.02 -16.37
C PRO A 638 -8.00 -4.00 -15.57
N ALA A 639 -8.51 -5.07 -16.19
CA ALA A 639 -9.34 -6.07 -15.50
C ALA A 639 -8.61 -6.81 -14.35
N LEU A 640 -7.27 -6.84 -14.36
CA LEU A 640 -6.47 -7.50 -13.31
C LEU A 640 -6.02 -6.53 -12.22
N ARG A 641 -6.17 -5.22 -12.41
CA ARG A 641 -5.67 -4.19 -11.47
C ARG A 641 -6.34 -4.24 -10.11
N TYR A 642 -7.65 -4.49 -10.07
CA TYR A 642 -8.37 -4.66 -8.80
C TYR A 642 -7.94 -5.91 -8.02
N MET A 643 -7.40 -6.93 -8.70
CA MET A 643 -6.83 -8.08 -7.99
C MET A 643 -5.53 -7.69 -7.28
N ILE A 644 -4.69 -6.86 -7.92
CA ILE A 644 -3.42 -6.35 -7.36
C ILE A 644 -3.67 -5.37 -6.22
N TYR A 645 -4.58 -4.43 -6.45
CA TYR A 645 -5.03 -3.47 -5.47
C TYR A 645 -6.44 -3.83 -5.01
N TYR A 646 -6.53 -4.68 -4.00
CA TYR A 646 -7.80 -5.20 -3.51
C TYR A 646 -8.15 -4.57 -2.15
N ASN A 647 -9.33 -3.96 -2.06
CA ASN A 647 -9.87 -3.32 -0.84
C ASN A 647 -8.86 -2.43 -0.09
N GLY A 648 -8.08 -1.63 -0.84
CA GLY A 648 -7.11 -0.70 -0.25
C GLY A 648 -5.71 -1.28 -0.04
N GLY A 649 -5.47 -2.57 -0.32
CA GLY A 649 -4.19 -3.24 -0.12
C GLY A 649 -3.48 -3.68 -1.42
N TRP A 650 -2.15 -3.58 -1.44
CA TRP A 650 -1.26 -3.94 -2.56
C TRP A 650 -0.79 -5.38 -2.50
N TRP A 651 -1.67 -6.36 -2.66
CA TRP A 651 -1.32 -7.77 -2.42
C TRP A 651 -0.60 -8.01 -1.09
N ARG A 652 -0.89 -7.18 -0.07
CA ARG A 652 -0.25 -7.21 1.25
C ARG A 652 -1.26 -7.61 2.30
N ASP A 653 -0.76 -8.35 3.25
CA ASP A 653 -1.45 -8.66 4.48
C ASP A 653 -1.16 -7.60 5.57
N GLY A 654 -2.12 -6.69 5.80
CA GLY A 654 -2.36 -6.12 7.14
C GLY A 654 -1.38 -5.13 7.80
N ARG A 655 -0.86 -4.09 7.12
CA ARG A 655 -0.22 -2.93 7.81
C ARG A 655 -0.56 -1.56 7.19
N SER A 656 -1.23 -0.69 7.92
CA SER A 656 -1.40 0.73 7.60
C SER A 656 -0.06 1.46 7.40
N ASN A 657 0.21 2.26 6.35
CA ASN A 657 1.18 3.40 6.48
C ASN A 657 0.56 4.55 7.31
N SER A 658 -0.63 4.32 7.86
CA SER A 658 -1.43 5.32 8.53
C SER A 658 -0.92 5.72 9.91
N PHE A 659 -0.15 4.86 10.59
CA PHE A 659 0.49 5.22 11.87
C PHE A 659 1.54 6.32 11.68
N GLU A 660 2.41 6.19 10.67
CA GLU A 660 3.44 7.18 10.36
C GLU A 660 2.83 8.53 9.94
N ARG A 661 1.72 8.50 9.21
CA ARG A 661 0.97 9.73 8.90
C ARG A 661 0.43 10.41 10.16
N SER A 662 -0.18 9.65 11.08
CA SER A 662 -0.63 10.21 12.35
C SER A 662 0.53 10.75 13.21
N LEU A 663 1.69 10.10 13.22
CA LEU A 663 2.90 10.60 13.91
C LEU A 663 3.42 11.93 13.34
N ALA A 664 3.21 12.20 12.06
CA ALA A 664 3.66 13.45 11.45
C ALA A 664 2.84 14.67 11.93
N VAL A 665 1.58 14.47 12.34
CA VAL A 665 0.64 15.60 12.56
C VAL A 665 0.02 15.63 13.97
N PHE A 666 -0.34 14.47 14.54
CA PHE A 666 -1.00 14.40 15.85
C PHE A 666 -0.11 14.85 17.00
N PRO A 667 1.18 14.47 17.06
CA PRO A 667 2.09 14.97 18.09
C PRO A 667 2.20 16.51 18.13
N ASN A 668 2.11 17.19 16.99
CA ASN A 668 2.16 18.66 16.96
C ASN A 668 0.95 19.29 17.64
N LEU A 669 -0.23 18.68 17.49
CA LEU A 669 -1.43 19.08 18.20
C LEU A 669 -1.37 18.68 19.68
N TYR A 670 -0.87 17.48 19.98
CA TYR A 670 -0.70 16.95 21.34
C TYR A 670 0.23 17.82 22.21
N TYR A 671 1.33 18.31 21.63
CA TYR A 671 2.30 19.19 22.27
C TYR A 671 2.13 20.67 21.89
N LEU A 672 0.94 21.11 21.45
CA LEU A 672 0.72 22.49 21.00
C LEU A 672 1.12 23.53 22.05
N LYS A 673 0.92 23.25 23.35
CA LYS A 673 1.38 24.13 24.44
C LYS A 673 2.89 24.40 24.43
N ASP A 674 3.70 23.47 23.92
CA ASP A 674 5.16 23.58 23.91
C ASP A 674 5.65 24.41 22.70
N LEU A 675 4.76 24.73 21.75
CA LEU A 675 4.99 25.72 20.69
C LEU A 675 4.68 27.15 21.15
N CYS A 676 4.08 27.31 22.34
CA CYS A 676 3.67 28.60 22.88
C CYS A 676 4.70 29.15 23.86
N ALA A 677 4.87 30.48 23.89
CA ALA A 677 5.49 31.18 25.01
C ALA A 677 4.74 32.47 25.31
N ILE A 678 4.78 32.89 26.56
CA ILE A 678 4.07 34.08 27.01
C ILE A 678 5.08 35.19 27.30
N ASP A 679 4.84 36.35 26.71
CA ASP A 679 5.69 37.53 26.86
C ASP A 679 4.87 38.82 26.96
N ASN A 680 5.55 39.94 27.13
CA ASN A 680 4.94 41.27 27.24
C ASN A 680 4.96 42.03 25.91
N GLY A 681 5.10 41.32 24.78
CA GLY A 681 5.24 41.90 23.45
C GLY A 681 3.93 42.49 22.89
N PRO A 682 3.86 42.77 21.57
CA PRO A 682 2.66 43.28 20.92
C PRO A 682 1.54 42.21 20.87
N PRO A 683 0.29 42.61 20.59
CA PRO A 683 -0.81 41.70 20.28
C PRO A 683 -0.42 40.66 19.21
N SER A 684 -1.08 39.50 19.23
CA SER A 684 -0.68 38.37 18.37
C SER A 684 -1.85 37.74 17.59
N LEU A 685 -1.58 37.37 16.34
CA LEU A 685 -2.38 36.45 15.54
C LEU A 685 -1.59 35.14 15.37
N ASN A 686 -2.16 34.04 15.81
CA ASN A 686 -1.54 32.73 15.79
C ASN A 686 -2.43 31.77 14.99
N ILE A 687 -1.93 31.30 13.85
CA ILE A 687 -2.64 30.37 12.96
C ILE A 687 -1.95 29.01 13.05
N PHE A 688 -2.63 28.04 13.63
CA PHE A 688 -2.14 26.66 13.73
C PHE A 688 -2.95 25.76 12.80
N MET A 689 -2.35 25.32 11.71
CA MET A 689 -2.97 24.36 10.79
C MET A 689 -2.51 22.94 11.10
N ASN A 690 -3.46 22.01 11.20
CA ASN A 690 -3.18 20.64 11.58
C ASN A 690 -4.09 19.63 10.87
N GLU A 691 -3.50 18.50 10.47
CA GLU A 691 -4.18 17.50 9.63
C GLU A 691 -4.52 16.20 10.38
N SER A 692 -4.53 16.20 11.72
CA SER A 692 -4.75 14.98 12.52
C SER A 692 -6.08 14.27 12.24
N THR A 693 -7.12 15.02 11.87
CA THR A 693 -8.44 14.49 11.50
C THR A 693 -8.54 14.08 10.03
N HIS A 694 -7.58 14.46 9.20
CA HIS A 694 -7.49 14.08 7.79
C HIS A 694 -6.58 12.86 7.59
N GLU A 695 -5.39 12.88 8.19
CA GLU A 695 -4.34 11.86 8.10
C GLU A 695 -4.40 10.79 9.22
N TYR A 696 -5.61 10.35 9.56
CA TYR A 696 -5.78 9.42 10.68
C TYR A 696 -5.40 7.98 10.31
N GLY A 697 -4.62 7.36 11.20
CA GLY A 697 -4.45 5.92 11.30
C GLY A 697 -5.42 5.30 12.27
N ALA A 698 -5.18 4.03 12.60
CA ALA A 698 -5.97 3.39 13.64
C ALA A 698 -5.64 4.07 14.98
N PHE A 699 -6.63 4.58 15.68
CA PHE A 699 -6.46 5.07 17.05
C PHE A 699 -7.04 4.04 18.01
N THR A 700 -6.35 3.77 19.12
CA THR A 700 -6.89 2.92 20.17
C THR A 700 -8.05 3.63 20.87
N THR A 701 -8.83 2.87 21.63
CA THR A 701 -9.90 3.42 22.49
C THR A 701 -9.38 4.36 23.57
N ASP A 702 -8.06 4.35 23.83
CA ASP A 702 -7.36 5.25 24.75
C ASP A 702 -6.89 6.55 24.08
N TYR A 703 -7.32 6.80 22.83
CA TYR A 703 -7.03 7.99 22.04
C TYR A 703 -5.55 8.13 21.63
N MET A 704 -4.87 7.00 21.40
CA MET A 704 -3.48 6.96 20.94
C MET A 704 -3.36 6.34 19.55
N PRO A 705 -2.47 6.84 18.68
CA PRO A 705 -2.26 6.22 17.37
C PRO A 705 -1.69 4.80 17.51
N SER A 706 -2.09 3.88 16.64
CA SER A 706 -1.69 2.47 16.70
C SER A 706 -0.92 2.04 15.46
N ARG A 707 0.22 1.38 15.66
CA ARG A 707 1.01 0.71 14.60
C ARG A 707 0.23 -0.44 13.97
N ASP A 708 -0.57 -1.12 14.78
CA ASP A 708 -1.35 -2.27 14.36
C ASP A 708 -2.78 -1.87 14.00
N PRO A 709 -3.44 -2.60 13.08
CA PRO A 709 -4.87 -2.44 12.86
C PRO A 709 -5.63 -2.57 14.19
N VAL A 710 -6.46 -1.60 14.50
CA VAL A 710 -7.36 -1.65 15.66
C VAL A 710 -8.70 -2.20 15.17
N LEU A 711 -9.18 -3.24 15.84
CA LEU A 711 -10.53 -3.75 15.65
C LEU A 711 -11.40 -3.21 16.78
N TYR A 712 -12.37 -2.38 16.42
CA TYR A 712 -13.30 -1.81 17.38
C TYR A 712 -14.40 -2.82 17.74
N GLY A 713 -14.84 -2.76 18.99
CA GLY A 713 -15.81 -3.70 19.54
C GLY A 713 -17.22 -3.46 19.00
N LYS A 714 -18.15 -4.38 19.30
CA LYS A 714 -19.55 -4.28 18.86
C LYS A 714 -20.21 -2.96 19.29
N ALA A 715 -19.94 -2.49 20.52
CA ALA A 715 -20.48 -1.24 21.03
C ALA A 715 -20.01 -0.01 20.25
N ASP A 716 -18.75 -0.01 19.79
CA ASP A 716 -18.21 1.06 18.94
C ASP A 716 -18.88 1.07 17.57
N LEU A 717 -19.10 -0.11 16.99
CA LEU A 717 -19.75 -0.25 15.69
C LEU A 717 -21.22 0.15 15.73
N GLU A 718 -21.93 -0.15 16.82
CA GLU A 718 -23.30 0.32 17.04
C GLU A 718 -23.35 1.84 17.20
N ARG A 719 -22.32 2.45 17.79
CA ARG A 719 -22.24 3.91 18.00
C ARG A 719 -21.82 4.68 16.76
N PHE A 720 -20.77 4.23 16.07
CA PHE A 720 -20.13 4.94 14.97
C PHE A 720 -20.51 4.39 13.60
N GLY A 721 -21.17 3.24 13.52
CA GLY A 721 -21.68 2.65 12.27
C GLY A 721 -20.75 1.65 11.60
N SER A 722 -19.45 1.92 11.53
CA SER A 722 -18.48 1.02 10.89
C SER A 722 -17.09 1.07 11.55
N GLN A 723 -16.22 0.10 11.19
CA GLN A 723 -14.81 0.10 11.64
C GLN A 723 -14.07 1.37 11.16
N GLY A 724 -14.40 1.87 9.95
CA GLY A 724 -13.80 3.07 9.39
C GLY A 724 -14.28 4.34 10.11
N ASP A 725 -15.57 4.43 10.38
CA ASP A 725 -16.15 5.55 11.13
C ASP A 725 -15.65 5.57 12.58
N ALA A 726 -15.51 4.41 13.22
CA ALA A 726 -14.90 4.31 14.55
C ALA A 726 -13.44 4.78 14.53
N ALA A 727 -12.65 4.40 13.52
CA ALA A 727 -11.28 4.88 13.38
C ALA A 727 -11.20 6.41 13.25
N TYR A 728 -12.06 6.99 12.41
CA TYR A 728 -12.17 8.44 12.30
C TYR A 728 -12.58 9.08 13.64
N ALA A 729 -13.61 8.53 14.29
CA ALA A 729 -14.14 9.07 15.54
C ALA A 729 -13.07 9.09 16.64
N TYR A 730 -12.30 8.03 16.81
CA TYR A 730 -11.24 7.99 17.83
C TYR A 730 -10.10 8.97 17.53
N ALA A 731 -9.73 9.17 16.26
CA ALA A 731 -8.76 10.20 15.88
C ALA A 731 -9.28 11.62 16.10
N PHE A 732 -10.55 11.87 15.79
CA PHE A 732 -11.24 13.12 16.07
C PHE A 732 -11.30 13.41 17.58
N LEU A 733 -11.73 12.44 18.38
CA LEU A 733 -11.80 12.55 19.85
C LEU A 733 -10.41 12.80 20.46
N ALA A 734 -9.37 12.12 19.95
CA ALA A 734 -7.99 12.38 20.37
C ALA A 734 -7.56 13.83 20.08
N SER A 735 -7.95 14.36 18.92
CA SER A 735 -7.65 15.74 18.52
C SER A 735 -8.38 16.76 19.40
N ILE A 736 -9.66 16.54 19.71
CA ILE A 736 -10.43 17.39 20.66
C ILE A 736 -9.83 17.32 22.07
N ARG A 737 -9.38 16.15 22.52
CA ARG A 737 -8.71 15.97 23.82
C ARG A 737 -7.40 16.76 23.89
N ALA A 738 -6.59 16.74 22.84
CA ALA A 738 -5.37 17.54 22.74
C ALA A 738 -5.67 19.05 22.80
N LEU A 739 -6.71 19.52 22.10
CA LEU A 739 -7.15 20.92 22.20
C LEU A 739 -7.61 21.31 23.61
N GLY A 740 -8.37 20.45 24.30
CA GLY A 740 -8.76 20.70 25.69
C GLY A 740 -7.56 20.86 26.62
N ASN A 741 -6.51 20.06 26.42
CA ASN A 741 -5.25 20.21 27.19
C ASN A 741 -4.54 21.54 26.89
N TRP A 742 -4.52 21.98 25.63
CA TRP A 742 -3.97 23.28 25.27
C TRP A 742 -4.79 24.45 25.84
N ILE A 743 -6.12 24.37 25.80
CA ILE A 743 -7.01 25.37 26.43
C ILE A 743 -6.76 25.45 27.94
N ARG A 744 -6.61 24.30 28.62
CA ARG A 744 -6.25 24.25 30.04
C ARG A 744 -4.92 24.98 30.30
N TYR A 745 -3.94 24.82 29.43
CA TYR A 745 -2.68 25.55 29.52
C TYR A 745 -2.88 27.07 29.41
N LEU A 746 -3.66 27.56 28.44
CA LEU A 746 -3.96 29.00 28.33
C LEU A 746 -4.64 29.57 29.59
N LYS A 747 -5.53 28.79 30.22
CA LYS A 747 -6.18 29.18 31.49
C LYS A 747 -5.18 29.23 32.63
N ALA A 748 -4.34 28.21 32.77
CA ALA A 748 -3.32 28.14 33.83
C ALA A 748 -2.34 29.31 33.76
N GLU A 749 -2.04 29.77 32.54
CA GLU A 749 -1.13 30.88 32.29
C GLU A 749 -1.79 32.28 32.33
N GLY A 750 -3.11 32.34 32.55
CA GLY A 750 -3.86 33.60 32.65
C GLY A 750 -4.07 34.35 31.33
N VAL A 751 -3.83 33.71 30.19
CA VAL A 751 -3.97 34.30 28.84
C VAL A 751 -5.22 33.81 28.10
N TYR A 752 -6.06 33.00 28.74
CA TYR A 752 -7.31 32.56 28.13
C TYR A 752 -8.26 33.72 27.84
N ASP A 753 -8.30 34.74 28.71
CA ASP A 753 -9.35 35.76 28.71
C ASP A 753 -9.18 36.78 27.62
N ASN A 754 -7.95 37.22 27.40
CA ASN A 754 -7.58 38.11 26.32
C ASN A 754 -7.39 37.39 24.98
N SER A 755 -7.65 36.07 24.92
CA SER A 755 -7.59 35.28 23.69
C SER A 755 -8.96 35.14 23.03
N LEU A 756 -9.05 35.56 21.78
CA LEU A 756 -10.08 35.15 20.82
C LEU A 756 -9.62 33.82 20.21
N ILE A 757 -10.45 32.79 20.23
CA ILE A 757 -10.10 31.47 19.70
C ILE A 757 -11.17 31.03 18.71
N ILE A 758 -10.76 30.75 17.47
CA ILE A 758 -11.58 30.18 16.43
C ILE A 758 -11.04 28.78 16.12
N ILE A 759 -11.87 27.76 16.27
CA ILE A 759 -11.57 26.38 15.83
C ILE A 759 -12.42 26.11 14.60
N VAL A 760 -11.80 25.84 13.46
CA VAL A 760 -12.49 25.72 12.17
C VAL A 760 -11.91 24.60 11.32
N ALA A 761 -12.75 23.94 10.54
CA ALA A 761 -12.34 23.02 9.48
C ALA A 761 -12.72 23.59 8.10
N ASP A 762 -11.96 23.19 7.08
CA ASP A 762 -12.22 23.47 5.67
C ASP A 762 -13.42 22.72 5.12
N HIS A 763 -13.60 21.46 5.49
CA HIS A 763 -14.71 20.63 5.05
C HIS A 763 -14.93 19.47 6.03
N GLY A 764 -15.94 18.64 5.76
CA GLY A 764 -16.18 17.38 6.46
C GLY A 764 -15.72 16.17 5.66
N GLY A 765 -16.15 14.97 6.03
CA GLY A 765 -15.82 13.74 5.33
C GLY A 765 -16.99 12.78 5.41
N ARG A 766 -16.89 11.63 4.73
CA ARG A 766 -17.88 10.57 4.94
C ARG A 766 -17.78 10.09 6.39
N PHE A 767 -18.89 10.18 7.10
CA PHE A 767 -19.02 9.73 8.48
C PHE A 767 -20.48 9.37 8.75
N HIS A 768 -20.71 8.17 9.29
CA HIS A 768 -22.05 7.75 9.64
C HIS A 768 -22.70 8.71 10.65
N ASN A 769 -23.89 9.19 10.33
CA ASN A 769 -24.67 10.05 11.21
C ASN A 769 -26.16 9.88 10.90
N THR A 770 -27.01 10.28 11.85
CA THR A 770 -28.48 10.22 11.74
C THR A 770 -29.12 11.59 11.50
N LEU A 771 -28.32 12.66 11.38
CA LEU A 771 -28.81 14.02 11.26
C LEU A 771 -29.12 14.41 9.82
N PHE A 772 -28.20 14.13 8.87
CA PHE A 772 -28.41 14.48 7.47
C PHE A 772 -29.42 13.56 6.78
N GLU A 773 -30.54 14.12 6.31
CA GLU A 773 -31.54 13.39 5.51
C GLU A 773 -31.01 13.02 4.12
N ILE A 774 -30.08 13.81 3.57
CA ILE A 774 -29.39 13.50 2.31
C ILE A 774 -27.98 12.96 2.63
N PRO A 775 -27.67 11.70 2.31
CA PRO A 775 -26.35 11.14 2.53
C PRO A 775 -25.23 11.93 1.82
N SER A 776 -24.03 11.90 2.39
CA SER A 776 -22.82 12.59 1.89
C SER A 776 -22.80 14.11 2.05
N LEU A 777 -23.86 14.74 2.56
CA LEU A 777 -23.83 16.18 2.86
C LEU A 777 -22.98 16.52 4.08
N GLU A 778 -22.72 15.55 4.96
CA GLU A 778 -21.78 15.71 6.07
C GLU A 778 -20.36 16.07 5.59
N ARG A 779 -20.02 15.79 4.32
CA ARG A 779 -18.76 16.20 3.68
C ARG A 779 -18.61 17.72 3.56
N TYR A 780 -19.71 18.46 3.60
CA TYR A 780 -19.75 19.92 3.54
C TYR A 780 -20.02 20.54 4.90
N ASN A 781 -20.04 19.76 5.99
CA ASN A 781 -20.27 20.22 7.34
C ASN A 781 -18.96 20.20 8.15
N PRO A 782 -18.21 21.31 8.14
CA PRO A 782 -17.01 21.46 8.94
C PRO A 782 -17.34 21.76 10.41
N LEU A 783 -16.40 21.43 11.29
CA LEU A 783 -16.38 21.90 12.67
C LEU A 783 -16.16 23.42 12.69
N PHE A 784 -16.96 24.15 13.47
CA PHE A 784 -16.78 25.59 13.67
C PHE A 784 -17.17 26.01 15.09
N LEU A 785 -16.19 26.46 15.89
CA LEU A 785 -16.39 27.01 17.22
C LEU A 785 -15.68 28.36 17.36
N VAL A 786 -16.30 29.26 18.13
CA VAL A 786 -15.74 30.58 18.43
C VAL A 786 -15.83 30.85 19.92
N LYS A 787 -14.73 31.31 20.51
CA LYS A 787 -14.68 31.86 21.87
C LYS A 787 -14.19 33.29 21.82
N GLU A 788 -15.05 34.24 22.16
CA GLU A 788 -14.69 35.65 22.23
C GLU A 788 -13.85 35.96 23.49
N ARG A 789 -13.17 37.12 23.49
CA ARG A 789 -12.41 37.57 24.66
C ARG A 789 -13.34 37.84 25.84
N GLY A 790 -12.91 37.43 27.03
CA GLY A 790 -13.70 37.54 28.27
C GLY A 790 -14.93 36.63 28.34
N ALA A 791 -15.26 35.85 27.29
CA ALA A 791 -16.39 34.94 27.32
C ALA A 791 -16.21 33.84 28.39
N ARG A 792 -17.31 33.53 29.07
CA ARG A 792 -17.40 32.62 30.23
C ARG A 792 -18.68 31.81 30.22
N GLY A 793 -18.74 30.79 31.07
CA GLY A 793 -19.87 29.87 31.18
C GLY A 793 -19.74 28.65 30.25
N THR A 794 -20.58 27.64 30.46
CA THR A 794 -20.50 26.38 29.71
C THR A 794 -20.57 26.58 28.21
N LEU A 795 -19.91 25.71 27.43
CA LEU A 795 -20.00 25.69 25.97
C LEU A 795 -21.47 25.73 25.53
N ARG A 796 -21.78 26.61 24.57
CA ARG A 796 -23.13 26.78 24.02
C ARG A 796 -23.19 26.29 22.58
N MET A 797 -24.33 25.75 22.19
CA MET A 797 -24.65 25.43 20.80
C MET A 797 -25.53 26.55 20.22
N SER A 798 -25.21 27.04 19.02
CA SER A 798 -25.98 28.05 18.31
C SER A 798 -26.67 27.45 17.08
N ASP A 799 -27.95 27.78 16.89
CA ASP A 799 -28.69 27.44 15.68
C ASP A 799 -28.46 28.43 14.52
N GLU A 800 -27.62 29.45 14.72
CA GLU A 800 -27.23 30.39 13.67
C GLU A 800 -26.54 29.66 12.52
N PHE A 801 -27.01 29.93 11.30
CA PHE A 801 -26.39 29.42 10.09
C PHE A 801 -25.07 30.15 9.84
N MET A 802 -24.01 29.38 9.59
CA MET A 802 -22.68 29.92 9.35
C MET A 802 -22.07 29.36 8.06
N THR A 803 -21.07 30.06 7.54
CA THR A 803 -20.18 29.49 6.52
C THR A 803 -18.73 29.67 6.94
N ILE A 804 -17.85 28.82 6.44
CA ILE A 804 -16.41 28.95 6.73
C ILE A 804 -15.81 30.28 6.23
N ALA A 805 -16.45 30.95 5.25
CA ALA A 805 -16.02 32.25 4.75
C ALA A 805 -16.29 33.42 5.72
N GLU A 806 -16.97 33.17 6.84
CA GLU A 806 -17.27 34.23 7.81
C GLU A 806 -16.11 34.52 8.75
N VAL A 807 -15.08 33.66 8.81
CA VAL A 807 -13.93 33.84 9.70
C VAL A 807 -13.29 35.23 9.55
N PRO A 808 -12.92 35.74 8.35
CA PRO A 808 -12.33 37.07 8.23
C PRO A 808 -13.30 38.19 8.63
N PHE A 809 -14.60 38.02 8.35
CA PHE A 809 -15.62 38.99 8.74
C PHE A 809 -15.76 39.07 10.27
N ILE A 810 -15.86 37.93 10.97
CA ILE A 810 -15.90 37.86 12.43
C ILE A 810 -14.67 38.57 13.03
N LEU A 811 -13.48 38.28 12.51
CA LEU A 811 -12.25 38.94 12.94
C LEU A 811 -12.31 40.46 12.72
N SER A 812 -12.83 40.93 11.58
CA SER A 812 -12.99 42.38 11.31
C SER A 812 -13.99 43.11 12.20
N LYS A 813 -14.85 42.38 12.92
CA LYS A 813 -15.79 42.95 13.89
C LYS A 813 -15.26 42.96 15.31
N ILE A 814 -14.32 42.06 15.62
CA ILE A 814 -13.76 41.90 16.97
C ILE A 814 -12.41 42.62 17.10
N ASP A 815 -11.57 42.52 16.07
CA ASP A 815 -10.24 43.11 16.00
C ASP A 815 -10.22 44.33 15.05
N PRO A 816 -9.35 45.32 15.27
CA PRO A 816 -9.34 46.58 14.53
C PRO A 816 -8.69 46.46 13.13
N ILE A 817 -8.85 45.32 12.47
CA ILE A 817 -8.36 45.10 11.10
C ILE A 817 -9.25 45.79 10.07
N ASP A 818 -8.67 46.20 8.95
CA ASP A 818 -9.46 46.79 7.85
C ASP A 818 -10.49 45.78 7.34
N SER A 819 -11.72 46.24 7.18
CA SER A 819 -12.79 45.47 6.56
C SER A 819 -12.65 45.34 5.04
N LYS A 820 -11.72 46.08 4.41
CA LYS A 820 -11.48 46.03 2.97
C LYS A 820 -10.38 45.03 2.63
N ASN A 821 -10.67 44.11 1.72
CA ASN A 821 -9.68 43.19 1.16
C ASN A 821 -8.73 43.97 0.21
N PRO A 822 -7.41 44.06 0.50
CA PRO A 822 -6.47 44.83 -0.30
C PRO A 822 -6.19 44.22 -1.69
N PHE A 823 -6.51 42.94 -1.92
CA PHE A 823 -6.26 42.28 -3.21
C PHE A 823 -7.42 42.46 -4.20
N THR A 824 -8.66 42.50 -3.71
CA THR A 824 -9.87 42.59 -4.54
C THR A 824 -10.53 43.97 -4.47
N GLY A 825 -10.28 44.73 -3.39
CA GLY A 825 -10.95 45.99 -3.08
C GLY A 825 -12.35 45.84 -2.49
N ASN A 826 -12.86 44.62 -2.32
CA ASN A 826 -14.19 44.36 -1.75
C ASN A 826 -14.16 44.44 -0.22
N ASN A 827 -15.31 44.72 0.39
CA ASN A 827 -15.46 44.63 1.84
C ASN A 827 -15.73 43.18 2.27
N LEU A 828 -15.08 42.76 3.35
CA LEU A 828 -15.43 41.58 4.12
C LEU A 828 -16.87 41.73 4.61
N HIS A 829 -17.67 40.69 4.39
CA HIS A 829 -19.11 40.72 4.65
C HIS A 829 -19.58 39.38 5.21
N ARG A 830 -20.76 39.41 5.84
CA ARG A 830 -21.49 38.23 6.29
C ARG A 830 -22.29 37.63 5.14
N TYR A 831 -22.68 36.37 5.26
CA TYR A 831 -23.61 35.72 4.33
C TYR A 831 -24.88 36.56 4.07
N THR A 832 -25.26 36.70 2.80
CA THR A 832 -26.38 37.55 2.34
C THR A 832 -27.70 36.80 2.13
N HIS A 833 -27.84 35.58 2.64
CA HIS A 833 -29.04 34.72 2.50
C HIS A 833 -29.37 34.27 1.06
N GLU A 834 -28.46 34.48 0.11
CA GLU A 834 -28.58 33.96 -1.26
C GLU A 834 -28.27 32.46 -1.34
N PRO A 835 -28.89 31.68 -2.26
CA PRO A 835 -28.60 30.27 -2.42
C PRO A 835 -27.10 29.94 -2.49
N LEU A 836 -26.59 29.20 -1.50
CA LEU A 836 -25.17 28.92 -1.34
C LEU A 836 -24.77 27.69 -2.14
N ARG A 837 -23.85 27.86 -3.09
CA ARG A 837 -23.37 26.78 -3.94
C ARG A 837 -22.24 26.02 -3.27
N ILE A 838 -22.36 24.71 -3.22
CA ILE A 838 -21.30 23.77 -2.85
C ILE A 838 -20.84 23.01 -4.08
N TYR A 839 -19.55 22.68 -4.12
CA TYR A 839 -18.92 22.04 -5.29
C TYR A 839 -18.18 20.77 -4.92
N GLU A 840 -18.10 19.85 -5.87
CA GLU A 840 -17.10 18.78 -5.86
C GLU A 840 -15.96 19.14 -6.82
N ALA A 841 -14.74 18.78 -6.43
CA ALA A 841 -13.58 18.92 -7.31
C ALA A 841 -12.54 17.80 -7.04
N PRO A 842 -11.59 17.59 -7.97
CA PRO A 842 -10.41 16.79 -7.65
C PRO A 842 -9.67 17.41 -6.45
N GLY A 843 -9.31 16.64 -5.42
CA GLY A 843 -8.59 17.18 -4.26
C GLY A 843 -7.12 17.54 -4.54
N SER A 844 -6.54 17.04 -5.63
CA SER A 844 -5.13 17.28 -5.98
C SER A 844 -4.95 18.58 -6.74
N GLN A 845 -4.03 19.41 -6.23
CA GLN A 845 -3.66 20.72 -6.78
C GLN A 845 -3.29 20.67 -8.27
N ASN A 846 -2.66 19.58 -8.74
CA ASN A 846 -2.21 19.41 -10.14
C ASN A 846 -3.35 19.06 -11.13
N ARG A 847 -4.59 18.90 -10.65
CA ARG A 847 -5.75 18.55 -11.49
C ARG A 847 -6.67 19.73 -11.78
N HIS A 848 -6.31 20.92 -11.30
CA HIS A 848 -7.01 22.16 -11.63
C HIS A 848 -6.36 22.84 -12.83
N GLY A 849 -7.12 23.69 -13.51
CA GLY A 849 -6.58 24.50 -14.60
C GLY A 849 -5.60 25.54 -14.06
N PRO A 850 -4.73 26.11 -14.93
CA PRO A 850 -3.74 27.10 -14.51
C PRO A 850 -4.35 28.37 -13.92
N ILE A 851 -5.62 28.65 -14.26
CA ILE A 851 -6.34 29.86 -13.85
C ILE A 851 -7.41 29.55 -12.80
N GLY A 852 -7.98 28.35 -12.74
CA GLY A 852 -9.16 28.10 -11.89
C GLY A 852 -9.37 26.64 -11.56
N PHE A 853 -10.26 26.39 -10.59
CA PHE A 853 -10.64 25.06 -10.18
C PHE A 853 -11.41 24.31 -11.27
N THR A 854 -11.04 23.05 -11.51
CA THR A 854 -11.88 22.08 -12.23
C THR A 854 -13.00 21.59 -11.32
N LEU A 855 -14.22 22.12 -11.48
CA LEU A 855 -15.40 21.75 -10.69
C LEU A 855 -16.19 20.65 -11.42
N THR A 856 -16.58 19.58 -10.73
CA THR A 856 -17.22 18.41 -11.36
C THR A 856 -18.73 18.35 -11.16
N SER A 857 -19.22 18.82 -10.01
CA SER A 857 -20.64 18.86 -9.70
C SER A 857 -20.93 20.01 -8.74
N SER A 858 -22.19 20.42 -8.65
CA SER A 858 -22.62 21.45 -7.70
C SER A 858 -24.03 21.23 -7.19
N ARG A 859 -24.28 21.63 -5.95
CA ARG A 859 -25.60 21.67 -5.31
C ARG A 859 -25.78 23.03 -4.63
N ALA A 860 -27.02 23.49 -4.46
CA ALA A 860 -27.32 24.69 -3.69
C ALA A 860 -27.98 24.35 -2.36
N TYR A 861 -27.53 25.02 -1.31
CA TYR A 861 -28.30 25.23 -0.09
C TYR A 861 -29.25 26.41 -0.31
N LEU A 862 -30.55 26.19 -0.09
CA LEU A 862 -31.62 27.15 -0.38
C LEU A 862 -32.12 27.89 0.88
N GLY A 863 -31.52 27.65 2.03
CA GLY A 863 -31.95 28.17 3.33
C GLY A 863 -32.75 27.16 4.16
N GLY A 864 -32.86 27.43 5.47
CA GLY A 864 -33.55 26.57 6.43
C GLY A 864 -32.59 25.78 7.32
N ASP A 865 -32.81 24.47 7.45
CA ASP A 865 -31.98 23.58 8.26
C ASP A 865 -31.09 22.74 7.34
N ILE A 866 -29.77 22.85 7.50
CA ILE A 866 -28.79 22.14 6.66
C ILE A 866 -28.97 20.63 6.70
N TYR A 867 -29.60 20.08 7.74
CA TYR A 867 -29.85 18.66 7.91
C TYR A 867 -31.06 18.16 7.11
N SER A 868 -32.00 19.05 6.75
CA SER A 868 -33.22 18.68 6.02
C SER A 868 -33.02 18.66 4.51
N ALA A 869 -33.56 17.64 3.84
CA ALA A 869 -33.53 17.53 2.39
C ALA A 869 -34.23 18.70 1.67
N ARG A 870 -35.19 19.37 2.33
CA ARG A 870 -35.93 20.51 1.76
C ARG A 870 -35.09 21.78 1.63
N SER A 871 -34.00 21.86 2.39
CA SER A 871 -33.07 22.99 2.36
C SER A 871 -32.04 22.89 1.24
N TRP A 872 -32.13 21.86 0.39
CA TRP A 872 -31.18 21.63 -0.69
C TRP A 872 -31.89 21.49 -2.03
N GLY A 873 -31.27 22.02 -3.08
CA GLY A 873 -31.78 21.94 -4.45
C GLY A 873 -30.67 21.75 -5.48
N ASN A 874 -31.05 21.28 -6.66
CA ASN A 874 -30.16 21.29 -7.81
C ASN A 874 -30.09 22.71 -8.38
N ILE A 875 -28.89 23.14 -8.74
CA ILE A 875 -28.71 24.34 -9.54
C ILE A 875 -28.86 23.86 -11.00
N GLU A 876 -29.88 24.34 -11.71
CA GLU A 876 -29.96 24.12 -13.16
C GLU A 876 -28.67 24.63 -13.82
N LYS A 877 -28.16 23.84 -14.78
CA LYS A 877 -26.86 24.03 -15.46
C LYS A 877 -26.68 25.41 -16.05
#